data_AF-W2SKG2-F1
#
_entry.id   AF-W2SKG2-F1
#
_cell.length_a   1.000
_cell.length_b   1.000
_cell.length_c   1.000
_cell.angle_alpha   90.00
_cell.angle_beta   90.00
_cell.angle_gamma   90.00
#
_symmetry.space_group_name_H-M   'P 1'
#
loop_
_entity.id
_entity.type
_entity.pdbx_description
1 polymer ?
#
loop_
_entity_poly.entity_id
_entity_poly.type
_entity_poly.pdbx_seq_one_letter_code
_entity_poly.pdbx_strand_id
1 'polypeptide(L)'
;IHSPDNLSSSPRKSSPSNSSRITGSPRDLSPLLLQELACMNVREVAARPGIGQIGRPIAIRSNFFEIDLSSSNMMVVQYHVEVHHPGSRKLDRETTIFRYRFQMRLEADVPLAKDSRERTPCAVSFQCVGPVLIEMRRTRTNNLDERVLTPIQILDIVCRQSLTCPFIDNSANFYSWKSSCYRIPINGALALDLEGGKEMWTGFFSSAHVASGWKPLLNIDGEFNISNAFLLISSEMEFQLHTLPSTKQKFLWFNLCPSTLYKEFSLSNHEMKILAEAVKGIKIRISHRKGAVRVYRVNSLQMPADQLTFKGVTEDGRETIKSVAQYFAEKYAELRFPKLPCLHVGPPTRNIFFPLEVCEMDTPQKYNKKLSEKQTSSIIRAAAVDASQREERIAQLCQQAGFDRDPFLKEFGLSVSPRMFETMARVIQPPQIMFGDNSKMVDPIVHPKDGAWSMDNQTLYLPATCGSYSMIALVNPRDQNLLQGFCQALYAKATQMGMDFPKWPDLVKYGRGRDDVVMLFNEIANEYKQTSTSCDLVIVVLPGKNSDIYMTVKESSDMIHGIMSQCVLMKNVQRPSPATCSNIILKTRSLQVNMKLGGINSRIVADNITHKYIIDQPTLVVGIDVTHPTQAEERMNIPSVAAVRGVHESDGLSETGSVISSLSSLMSVGRPRRRREFEAGDINANQSNSDAALQECVSVTDKFKSRMYFI
;
A
#
# COMPACT_ATOMS: atom_id res chain seq x y z
N ILE A 1 36.67 -14.82 44.80
CA ILE A 1 37.62 -15.80 45.40
C ILE A 1 38.77 -15.95 44.41
N HIS A 2 39.97 -15.63 44.89
CA HIS A 2 41.32 -15.71 44.34
C HIS A 2 41.84 -14.74 43.25
N SER A 3 42.96 -14.15 43.68
CA SER A 3 43.97 -13.28 43.08
C SER A 3 44.86 -13.99 42.02
N PRO A 4 45.75 -13.24 41.33
CA PRO A 4 46.49 -13.64 40.13
C PRO A 4 47.93 -14.10 40.44
N ASP A 5 48.57 -14.81 39.49
CA ASP A 5 50.04 -14.91 39.45
C ASP A 5 50.61 -15.31 38.06
N ASN A 6 51.46 -14.41 37.55
CA ASN A 6 52.80 -14.56 36.96
C ASN A 6 53.23 -15.75 36.08
N LEU A 7 53.87 -15.40 34.93
CA LEU A 7 55.21 -15.83 34.43
C LEU A 7 55.28 -15.64 32.88
N SER A 8 55.87 -14.56 32.36
CA SER A 8 57.29 -14.38 31.95
C SER A 8 57.75 -15.16 30.69
N SER A 9 58.04 -14.43 29.60
CA SER A 9 59.34 -14.44 28.89
C SER A 9 59.28 -13.60 27.60
N SER A 10 60.30 -12.76 27.42
CA SER A 10 60.59 -11.84 26.31
C SER A 10 61.76 -12.41 25.46
N PRO A 11 62.43 -11.70 24.51
CA PRO A 11 62.04 -10.76 23.44
C PRO A 11 62.74 -11.07 22.07
N ARG A 12 62.36 -10.39 20.97
CA ARG A 12 63.23 -9.85 19.86
C ARG A 12 62.34 -9.46 18.65
N LYS A 13 62.13 -8.16 18.37
CA LYS A 13 62.91 -7.23 17.51
C LYS A 13 62.75 -7.44 15.99
N SER A 14 61.93 -6.59 15.34
CA SER A 14 62.33 -5.71 14.21
C SER A 14 61.16 -4.79 13.79
N SER A 15 61.52 -3.64 13.23
CA SER A 15 60.80 -2.35 13.18
C SER A 15 60.09 -2.08 11.81
N PRO A 16 59.72 -0.83 11.44
CA PRO A 16 58.37 -0.27 11.52
C PRO A 16 57.72 -0.02 10.13
N SER A 17 56.39 -0.05 10.05
CA SER A 17 55.65 0.68 9.01
C SER A 17 54.32 1.20 9.54
N ASN A 18 54.21 2.53 9.52
CA ASN A 18 53.03 3.29 9.93
C ASN A 18 51.84 2.95 9.02
N SER A 19 50.82 2.30 9.57
CA SER A 19 49.43 2.47 9.11
C SER A 19 48.47 2.28 10.29
N SER A 20 48.06 3.37 10.91
CA SER A 20 47.00 3.37 11.92
C SER A 20 45.64 3.21 11.23
N ARG A 21 45.23 1.96 11.00
CA ARG A 21 43.82 1.62 10.75
C ARG A 21 43.09 1.61 12.09
N ILE A 22 42.33 2.68 12.36
CA ILE A 22 41.34 2.67 13.44
C ILE A 22 40.11 1.92 12.90
N THR A 23 39.93 0.68 13.37
CA THR A 23 38.78 -0.17 13.05
C THR A 23 37.67 0.08 14.05
N GLY A 24 36.79 1.03 13.74
CA GLY A 24 35.62 1.28 14.57
C GLY A 24 34.53 0.21 14.39
N SER A 25 34.04 -0.32 15.50
CA SER A 25 32.91 -1.25 15.58
C SER A 25 31.77 -0.55 16.34
N PRO A 26 30.54 -1.09 16.42
CA PRO A 26 29.47 -0.51 17.24
C PRO A 26 29.78 -0.39 18.74
N ARG A 27 30.98 -0.78 19.17
CA ARG A 27 31.52 -0.60 20.53
C ARG A 27 32.06 0.81 20.81
N ASP A 28 32.06 1.71 19.83
CA ASP A 28 32.59 3.08 20.00
C ASP A 28 31.53 4.12 20.41
N LEU A 29 30.30 3.69 20.73
CA LEU A 29 29.38 4.55 21.46
C LEU A 29 29.92 4.72 22.88
N SER A 30 30.04 5.97 23.35
CA SER A 30 30.52 6.20 24.71
C SER A 30 29.63 5.46 25.71
N PRO A 31 30.19 4.88 26.77
CA PRO A 31 29.40 4.20 27.81
C PRO A 31 28.29 5.10 28.38
N LEU A 32 28.53 6.42 28.42
CA LEU A 32 27.56 7.45 28.78
C LEU A 32 26.36 7.49 27.83
N LEU A 33 26.57 7.44 26.51
CA LEU A 33 25.49 7.50 25.53
C LEU A 33 24.65 6.22 25.52
N LEU A 34 25.29 5.06 25.71
CA LEU A 34 24.59 3.78 25.88
C LEU A 34 23.76 3.76 27.18
N GLN A 35 24.29 4.34 28.25
CA GLN A 35 23.59 4.47 29.52
C GLN A 35 22.43 5.49 29.42
N GLU A 36 22.60 6.60 28.73
CA GLU A 36 21.52 7.55 28.43
C GLU A 36 20.42 6.93 27.57
N LEU A 37 20.77 6.20 26.51
CA LEU A 37 19.81 5.49 25.65
C LEU A 37 19.08 4.37 26.40
N ALA A 38 19.75 3.68 27.33
CA ALA A 38 19.14 2.67 28.20
C ALA A 38 18.26 3.29 29.29
N CYS A 39 18.55 4.51 29.73
CA CYS A 39 17.73 5.28 30.67
C CYS A 39 16.58 6.04 29.99
N MET A 40 16.63 6.27 28.68
CA MET A 40 15.51 6.80 27.92
C MET A 40 14.39 5.76 27.92
N ASN A 41 13.29 6.06 28.62
CA ASN A 41 12.08 5.26 28.53
C ASN A 41 11.42 5.52 27.17
N VAL A 42 11.91 4.85 26.10
CA VAL A 42 11.44 4.98 24.71
C VAL A 42 9.95 4.62 24.54
N ARG A 43 9.31 4.11 25.60
CA ARG A 43 7.88 3.78 25.63
C ARG A 43 6.98 4.97 25.95
N GLU A 44 7.52 6.09 26.45
CA GLU A 44 6.73 7.27 26.79
C GLU A 44 6.74 8.28 25.64
N VAL A 45 5.59 8.41 24.98
CA VAL A 45 5.36 9.52 24.03
C VAL A 45 5.38 10.83 24.83
N ALA A 46 6.10 11.84 24.34
CA ALA A 46 6.14 13.15 24.99
C ALA A 46 4.72 13.71 25.20
N ALA A 47 4.43 14.20 26.41
CA ALA A 47 3.16 14.84 26.68
C ALA A 47 3.01 16.10 25.81
N ARG A 48 1.79 16.34 25.31
CA ARG A 48 1.49 17.54 24.52
C ARG A 48 1.73 18.78 25.41
N PRO A 49 2.64 19.70 25.03
CA PRO A 49 2.99 20.87 25.85
C PRO A 49 1.87 21.93 25.87
N GLY A 50 1.00 21.93 24.86
CA GLY A 50 -0.14 22.85 24.77
C GLY A 50 -0.84 22.77 23.41
N ILE A 51 -1.82 23.65 23.22
CA ILE A 51 -2.50 23.85 21.94
C ILE A 51 -1.88 25.10 21.29
N GLY A 52 -1.29 24.97 20.10
CA GLY A 52 -0.71 26.11 19.39
C GLY A 52 -1.76 27.21 19.15
N GLN A 53 -1.40 28.49 19.14
CA GLN A 53 -2.38 29.59 19.09
C GLN A 53 -2.34 30.38 17.76
N ILE A 54 -1.35 30.10 16.90
CA ILE A 54 -1.08 30.83 15.66
C ILE A 54 -2.09 30.44 14.57
N GLY A 55 -2.47 31.43 13.75
CA GLY A 55 -3.35 31.27 12.59
C GLY A 55 -4.79 31.74 12.84
N ARG A 56 -5.54 31.98 11.76
CA ARG A 56 -6.94 32.39 11.86
C ARG A 56 -7.81 31.19 12.28
N PRO A 57 -8.76 31.35 13.21
CA PRO A 57 -9.67 30.28 13.58
C PRO A 57 -10.63 29.94 12.42
N ILE A 58 -10.94 28.66 12.27
CA ILE A 58 -11.92 28.16 11.30
C ILE A 58 -12.71 27.01 11.91
N ALA A 59 -14.03 27.06 11.80
CA ALA A 59 -14.89 25.95 12.21
C ALA A 59 -14.77 24.80 11.21
N ILE A 60 -14.53 23.59 11.69
CA ILE A 60 -14.44 22.39 10.86
C ILE A 60 -15.33 21.29 11.43
N ARG A 61 -15.83 20.44 10.53
CA ARG A 61 -16.43 19.15 10.87
C ARG A 61 -15.42 18.07 10.55
N SER A 62 -15.26 17.11 11.45
CA SER A 62 -14.53 15.88 11.17
C SER A 62 -15.51 14.73 10.99
N ASN A 63 -15.06 13.70 10.29
CA ASN A 63 -15.80 12.45 10.11
C ASN A 63 -15.77 11.55 11.37
N PHE A 64 -15.61 12.16 12.55
CA PHE A 64 -15.75 11.52 13.84
C PHE A 64 -17.14 11.79 14.40
N PHE A 65 -17.69 10.81 15.10
CA PHE A 65 -19.00 10.87 15.73
C PHE A 65 -18.85 10.57 17.22
N GLU A 66 -19.44 11.40 18.08
CA GLU A 66 -19.31 11.22 19.54
C GLU A 66 -20.03 9.94 19.99
N ILE A 67 -19.37 9.15 20.83
CA ILE A 67 -19.95 7.97 21.48
C ILE A 67 -20.33 8.38 22.89
N ASP A 68 -21.63 8.40 23.18
CA ASP A 68 -22.15 8.68 24.51
C ASP A 68 -22.25 7.39 25.31
N LEU A 69 -21.77 7.43 26.55
CA LEU A 69 -21.94 6.37 27.53
C LEU A 69 -23.05 6.76 28.51
N SER A 70 -24.07 5.92 28.64
CA SER A 70 -25.15 6.11 29.61
C SER A 70 -24.69 6.11 31.07
N SER A 71 -23.52 5.52 31.37
CA SER A 71 -22.91 5.48 32.69
C SER A 71 -21.41 5.72 32.63
N SER A 72 -20.90 6.57 33.51
CA SER A 72 -19.46 6.87 33.62
C SER A 72 -18.62 5.70 34.15
N ASN A 73 -19.26 4.67 34.71
CA ASN A 73 -18.62 3.49 35.31
C ASN A 73 -19.06 2.20 34.59
N MET A 74 -19.11 2.22 33.26
CA MET A 74 -19.50 1.05 32.48
C MET A 74 -18.49 -0.09 32.67
N MET A 75 -18.96 -1.22 33.19
CA MET A 75 -18.18 -2.44 33.39
C MET A 75 -18.60 -3.50 32.39
N VAL A 76 -17.65 -3.95 31.57
CA VAL A 76 -17.86 -5.03 30.60
C VAL A 76 -17.08 -6.27 31.06
N VAL A 77 -17.62 -7.47 30.87
CA VAL A 77 -16.89 -8.70 31.19
C VAL A 77 -16.29 -9.26 29.91
N GLN A 78 -14.98 -9.44 29.90
CA GLN A 78 -14.27 -10.02 28.76
C GLN A 78 -14.22 -11.55 28.90
N TYR A 79 -14.48 -12.23 27.80
CA TYR A 79 -14.37 -13.69 27.70
C TYR A 79 -13.40 -14.04 26.57
N HIS A 80 -12.55 -15.02 26.82
CA HIS A 80 -11.80 -15.73 25.79
C HIS A 80 -12.65 -16.91 25.32
N VAL A 81 -12.92 -16.98 24.02
CA VAL A 81 -13.76 -18.02 23.43
C VAL A 81 -12.91 -18.91 22.57
N GLU A 82 -12.84 -20.20 22.86
CA GLU A 82 -12.17 -21.16 22.00
C GLU A 82 -13.18 -22.04 21.26
N VAL A 83 -12.98 -22.19 19.95
CA VAL A 83 -13.75 -23.09 19.10
C VAL A 83 -12.85 -24.24 18.71
N HIS A 84 -13.14 -25.44 19.22
CA HIS A 84 -12.42 -26.67 18.90
C HIS A 84 -13.13 -27.39 17.76
N HIS A 85 -12.37 -27.67 16.70
CA HIS A 85 -12.82 -28.45 15.55
C HIS A 85 -11.80 -29.54 15.23
N PRO A 86 -12.21 -30.82 15.07
CA PRO A 86 -11.32 -31.97 14.86
C PRO A 86 -10.58 -32.02 13.50
N GLY A 87 -10.54 -30.92 12.72
CA GLY A 87 -10.00 -30.91 11.35
C GLY A 87 -9.49 -29.55 10.83
N SER A 88 -9.41 -28.51 11.66
CA SER A 88 -8.99 -27.18 11.22
C SER A 88 -7.67 -26.75 11.84
N ARG A 89 -6.66 -26.43 11.01
CA ARG A 89 -5.70 -25.37 11.34
C ARG A 89 -6.49 -24.07 11.44
N LYS A 90 -6.50 -23.43 12.62
CA LYS A 90 -7.05 -22.10 12.97
C LYS A 90 -8.09 -21.56 11.96
N LEU A 91 -9.38 -21.75 12.26
CA LEU A 91 -10.44 -20.93 11.66
C LEU A 91 -10.23 -19.47 12.08
N ASP A 92 -10.16 -18.57 11.08
CA ASP A 92 -10.23 -17.12 11.30
C ASP A 92 -11.55 -16.82 12.03
N ARG A 93 -11.44 -16.22 13.21
CA ARG A 93 -12.56 -15.83 14.06
C ARG A 93 -12.93 -14.38 13.76
N GLU A 94 -14.21 -14.12 13.54
CA GLU A 94 -14.82 -12.84 13.88
C GLU A 94 -16.09 -13.17 14.69
N THR A 95 -16.37 -12.35 15.70
CA THR A 95 -17.53 -12.35 16.64
C THR A 95 -17.33 -13.00 18.02
N THR A 96 -17.29 -12.18 19.07
CA THR A 96 -17.50 -12.57 20.48
C THR A 96 -18.13 -11.38 21.22
N ILE A 97 -19.24 -11.59 21.96
CA ILE A 97 -19.50 -11.20 23.37
C ILE A 97 -20.91 -11.72 23.75
N PHE A 98 -21.05 -12.46 24.86
CA PHE A 98 -22.31 -12.61 25.62
C PHE A 98 -22.02 -12.79 27.12
N ARG A 99 -23.00 -12.39 27.94
CA ARG A 99 -22.97 -12.28 29.40
C ARG A 99 -23.60 -13.52 30.04
N TYR A 100 -22.93 -14.15 31.01
CA TYR A 100 -23.45 -14.82 32.24
C TYR A 100 -22.36 -15.68 32.90
N ARG A 101 -22.50 -15.94 34.21
CA ARG A 101 -21.56 -16.71 35.06
C ARG A 101 -21.59 -18.20 34.74
N PHE A 102 -20.46 -18.87 35.03
CA PHE A 102 -20.10 -20.28 34.85
C PHE A 102 -19.31 -20.61 33.56
N GLN A 103 -18.28 -21.44 33.74
CA GLN A 103 -17.49 -22.05 32.68
C GLN A 103 -18.41 -22.99 31.89
N MET A 104 -19.06 -22.45 30.85
CA MET A 104 -19.92 -23.22 29.97
C MET A 104 -19.10 -23.76 28.80
N ARG A 105 -19.16 -25.08 28.60
CA ARG A 105 -18.78 -25.73 27.35
C ARG A 105 -20.09 -26.06 26.63
N LEU A 106 -20.33 -25.38 25.53
CA LEU A 106 -21.47 -25.65 24.66
C LEU A 106 -20.98 -26.58 23.56
N GLU A 107 -21.53 -27.79 23.52
CA GLU A 107 -21.32 -28.72 22.42
C GLU A 107 -22.52 -28.62 21.49
N ALA A 108 -22.25 -28.24 20.24
CA ALA A 108 -23.28 -28.10 19.23
C ALA A 108 -22.81 -28.75 17.93
N ASP A 109 -23.71 -29.49 17.29
CA ASP A 109 -23.53 -29.97 15.92
C ASP A 109 -23.66 -28.78 14.97
N VAL A 110 -22.54 -28.25 14.50
CA VAL A 110 -22.54 -27.14 13.55
C VAL A 110 -22.42 -27.70 12.12
N PRO A 111 -23.35 -27.38 11.20
CA PRO A 111 -23.17 -27.71 9.80
C PRO A 111 -22.05 -26.85 9.21
N LEU A 112 -20.95 -27.48 8.78
CA LEU A 112 -19.87 -26.78 8.11
C LEU A 112 -20.24 -26.50 6.66
N ALA A 113 -20.08 -25.25 6.21
CA ALA A 113 -20.20 -24.86 4.80
C ALA A 113 -19.16 -25.54 3.88
N LYS A 114 -18.22 -26.33 4.42
CA LYS A 114 -17.16 -27.00 3.66
C LYS A 114 -17.39 -28.48 3.38
N ASP A 115 -18.25 -29.16 4.14
CA ASP A 115 -18.54 -30.58 3.92
C ASP A 115 -19.90 -30.94 4.53
N SER A 116 -20.96 -30.72 3.76
CA SER A 116 -22.36 -30.99 4.13
C SER A 116 -22.72 -32.48 4.34
N ARG A 117 -21.73 -33.38 4.41
CA ARG A 117 -21.97 -34.82 4.58
C ARG A 117 -21.79 -35.29 6.02
N GLU A 118 -21.07 -34.54 6.85
CA GLU A 118 -20.84 -34.89 8.25
C GLU A 118 -21.12 -33.68 9.15
N ARG A 119 -22.13 -33.80 10.02
CA ARG A 119 -22.27 -32.87 11.15
C ARG A 119 -21.04 -33.08 12.02
N THR A 120 -20.16 -32.09 12.06
CA THR A 120 -18.94 -32.20 12.84
C THR A 120 -19.19 -31.58 14.21
N PRO A 121 -19.01 -32.32 15.32
CA PRO A 121 -19.19 -31.74 16.64
C PRO A 121 -18.16 -30.64 16.84
N CYS A 122 -18.64 -29.41 17.06
CA CYS A 122 -17.80 -28.28 17.41
C CYS A 122 -18.02 -28.01 18.90
N ALA A 123 -16.93 -28.02 19.67
CA ALA A 123 -16.99 -27.64 21.07
C ALA A 123 -16.58 -26.16 21.19
N VAL A 124 -17.45 -25.35 21.81
CA VAL A 124 -17.15 -23.96 22.12
C VAL A 124 -16.94 -23.83 23.62
N SER A 125 -15.77 -23.34 24.03
CA SER A 125 -15.43 -23.09 25.42
C SER A 125 -15.39 -21.58 25.67
N PHE A 126 -15.98 -21.15 26.79
CA PHE A 126 -15.95 -19.77 27.24
C PHE A 126 -15.13 -19.69 28.53
N GLN A 127 -14.03 -18.96 28.49
CA GLN A 127 -13.20 -18.67 29.66
C GLN A 127 -13.37 -17.19 30.03
N CYS A 128 -13.88 -16.92 31.22
CA CYS A 128 -13.94 -15.55 31.73
C CYS A 128 -12.52 -15.03 31.96
N VAL A 129 -12.16 -13.93 31.31
CA VAL A 129 -10.88 -13.25 31.50
C VAL A 129 -10.99 -12.32 32.71
N GLY A 130 -12.10 -11.59 32.81
CA GLY A 130 -12.38 -10.71 33.93
C GLY A 130 -13.16 -9.46 33.54
N PRO A 131 -13.50 -8.62 34.53
CA PRO A 131 -14.20 -7.37 34.29
C PRO A 131 -13.23 -6.27 33.82
N VAL A 132 -13.69 -5.47 32.85
CA VAL A 132 -12.99 -4.33 32.26
C VAL A 132 -13.83 -3.08 32.51
N LEU A 133 -13.24 -2.10 33.19
CA LEU A 133 -13.82 -0.78 33.35
C LEU A 133 -13.58 0.03 32.07
N ILE A 134 -14.66 0.52 31.46
CA ILE A 134 -14.59 1.35 30.27
C ILE A 134 -14.38 2.81 30.70
N GLU A 135 -13.14 3.13 31.08
CA GLU A 135 -12.72 4.47 31.49
C GLU A 135 -11.64 5.01 30.54
N MET A 136 -12.03 5.95 29.67
CA MET A 136 -11.13 6.56 28.68
C MET A 136 -10.00 7.37 29.31
N ARG A 137 -10.11 7.80 30.58
CA ARG A 137 -9.02 8.50 31.29
C ARG A 137 -7.79 7.63 31.49
N ARG A 138 -7.98 6.32 31.62
CA ARG A 138 -6.92 5.35 31.84
C ARG A 138 -6.27 4.89 30.53
N THR A 139 -6.89 5.14 29.39
CA THR A 139 -6.40 4.72 28.06
C THR A 139 -5.29 5.62 27.52
N ARG A 140 -4.45 6.19 28.40
CA ARG A 140 -3.42 7.19 28.07
C ARG A 140 -2.58 6.78 26.85
N THR A 141 -2.50 7.71 25.90
CA THR A 141 -1.76 7.66 24.62
C THR A 141 -0.24 7.51 24.73
N ASN A 142 0.31 7.44 25.95
CA ASN A 142 1.75 7.45 26.20
C ASN A 142 2.28 6.09 26.66
N ASN A 143 1.45 5.04 26.62
CA ASN A 143 1.87 3.69 27.01
C ASN A 143 1.36 2.69 25.96
N LEU A 144 2.27 1.93 25.36
CA LEU A 144 1.99 0.93 24.33
C LEU A 144 1.44 -0.39 24.90
N ASP A 145 0.97 -0.40 26.16
CA ASP A 145 0.45 -1.60 26.81
C ASP A 145 -0.95 -1.94 26.26
N GLU A 146 -1.15 -3.18 25.81
CA GLU A 146 -2.42 -3.68 25.29
C GLU A 146 -3.60 -3.51 26.28
N ARG A 147 -3.32 -3.54 27.59
CA ARG A 147 -4.34 -3.34 28.64
C ARG A 147 -4.92 -1.93 28.63
N VAL A 148 -4.14 -0.95 28.16
CA VAL A 148 -4.52 0.47 28.06
C VAL A 148 -5.42 0.70 26.83
N LEU A 149 -5.31 -0.16 25.81
CA LEU A 149 -6.11 -0.08 24.58
C LEU A 149 -7.40 -0.92 24.63
N THR A 150 -7.54 -1.82 25.61
CA THR A 150 -8.69 -2.73 25.71
C THR A 150 -10.05 -2.03 25.69
N PRO A 151 -10.28 -0.90 26.40
CA PRO A 151 -11.57 -0.19 26.32
C PRO A 151 -11.91 0.31 24.92
N ILE A 152 -10.90 0.77 24.16
CA ILE A 152 -11.07 1.24 22.77
C ILE A 152 -11.42 0.07 21.85
N GLN A 153 -10.72 -1.06 22.02
CA GLN A 153 -11.01 -2.28 21.28
C GLN A 153 -12.43 -2.80 21.54
N ILE A 154 -12.91 -2.73 22.78
CA ILE A 154 -14.29 -3.11 23.11
C ILE A 154 -15.29 -2.22 22.38
N LEU A 155 -15.10 -0.90 22.39
CA LEU A 155 -15.97 0.01 21.63
C LEU A 155 -15.96 -0.31 20.13
N ASP A 156 -14.79 -0.58 19.57
CA ASP A 156 -14.63 -0.93 18.15
C ASP A 156 -15.38 -2.22 17.78
N ILE A 157 -15.33 -3.24 18.64
CA ILE A 157 -16.05 -4.51 18.45
C ILE A 157 -17.56 -4.28 18.54
N VAL A 158 -18.04 -3.61 19.59
CA VAL A 158 -19.48 -3.41 19.82
C VAL A 158 -20.11 -2.58 18.69
N CYS A 159 -19.44 -1.53 18.22
CA CYS A 159 -19.95 -0.68 17.13
C CYS A 159 -20.07 -1.40 15.78
N ARG A 160 -19.39 -2.54 15.58
CA ARG A 160 -19.45 -3.33 14.33
C ARG A 160 -20.30 -4.59 14.45
N GLN A 161 -20.78 -4.90 15.64
CA GLN A 161 -21.39 -6.17 15.95
C GLN A 161 -22.72 -6.38 15.21
N SER A 162 -23.56 -5.36 15.08
CA SER A 162 -24.83 -5.45 14.33
C SER A 162 -24.65 -5.67 12.83
N LEU A 163 -23.53 -5.21 12.27
CA LEU A 163 -23.20 -5.33 10.84
C LEU A 163 -22.54 -6.67 10.48
N THR A 164 -22.12 -7.44 11.49
CA THR A 164 -21.42 -8.73 11.33
C THR A 164 -22.24 -9.91 11.81
N CYS A 165 -23.15 -9.70 12.76
CA CYS A 165 -23.94 -10.76 13.36
C CYS A 165 -25.06 -11.25 12.42
N PRO A 166 -25.04 -12.51 11.94
CA PRO A 166 -26.02 -13.03 10.98
C PRO A 166 -27.46 -13.14 11.52
N PHE A 167 -27.66 -12.93 12.82
CA PHE A 167 -28.98 -12.90 13.45
C PHE A 167 -29.64 -11.51 13.41
N ILE A 168 -28.93 -10.50 12.91
CA ILE A 168 -29.46 -9.15 12.72
C ILE A 168 -29.82 -8.97 11.25
N ASP A 169 -31.07 -8.62 10.96
CA ASP A 169 -31.55 -8.45 9.59
C ASP A 169 -30.69 -7.49 8.76
N ASN A 170 -30.15 -6.43 9.38
CA ASN A 170 -29.31 -5.46 8.68
C ASN A 170 -27.97 -6.04 8.24
N SER A 171 -27.43 -7.07 8.91
CA SER A 171 -26.12 -7.64 8.58
C SER A 171 -26.09 -8.26 7.18
N ALA A 172 -27.24 -8.76 6.69
CA ALA A 172 -27.37 -9.34 5.36
C ALA A 172 -27.12 -8.32 4.23
N ASN A 173 -27.21 -7.02 4.53
CA ASN A 173 -26.94 -5.94 3.57
C ASN A 173 -25.45 -5.56 3.51
N PHE A 174 -24.62 -6.09 4.41
CA PHE A 174 -23.22 -5.70 4.54
C PHE A 174 -22.28 -6.90 4.45
N TYR A 175 -21.13 -6.67 3.82
CA TYR A 175 -19.97 -7.53 3.84
C TYR A 175 -18.88 -6.84 4.65
N SER A 176 -18.57 -7.38 5.82
CA SER A 176 -17.55 -6.85 6.71
C SER A 176 -16.20 -7.51 6.44
N TRP A 177 -15.14 -6.71 6.49
CA TRP A 177 -13.76 -7.16 6.35
C TRP A 177 -12.86 -6.32 7.24
N LYS A 178 -12.39 -6.91 8.36
CA LYS A 178 -11.66 -6.18 9.40
C LYS A 178 -12.51 -5.01 9.93
N SER A 179 -11.99 -3.80 9.88
CA SER A 179 -12.64 -2.56 10.34
C SER A 179 -13.53 -1.90 9.27
N SER A 180 -13.67 -2.52 8.10
CA SER A 180 -14.42 -1.97 6.98
C SER A 180 -15.72 -2.76 6.74
N CYS A 181 -16.81 -2.05 6.47
CA CYS A 181 -18.11 -2.64 6.16
C CYS A 181 -18.57 -2.13 4.79
N TYR A 182 -18.79 -3.04 3.84
CA TYR A 182 -19.17 -2.71 2.47
C TYR A 182 -20.59 -3.15 2.19
N ARG A 183 -21.39 -2.28 1.58
CA ARG A 183 -22.76 -2.61 1.22
C ARG A 183 -22.78 -3.59 0.06
N ILE A 184 -23.53 -4.67 0.21
CA ILE A 184 -23.75 -5.63 -0.87
C ILE A 184 -24.72 -4.98 -1.89
N PRO A 185 -24.33 -4.82 -3.15
CA PRO A 185 -25.17 -4.20 -4.16
C PRO A 185 -26.35 -5.12 -4.51
N ILE A 186 -27.58 -4.62 -4.33
CA ILE A 186 -28.81 -5.31 -4.74
C ILE A 186 -29.06 -4.97 -6.22
N ASN A 187 -29.13 -5.98 -7.09
CA ASN A 187 -29.42 -5.85 -8.52
C ASN A 187 -28.47 -4.92 -9.31
N GLY A 188 -27.21 -4.79 -8.87
CA GLY A 188 -26.17 -4.01 -9.58
C GLY A 188 -26.35 -2.49 -9.58
N ALA A 189 -27.47 -1.95 -9.06
CA ALA A 189 -27.79 -0.52 -9.11
C ALA A 189 -26.85 0.37 -8.27
N LEU A 190 -26.15 -0.21 -7.29
CA LEU A 190 -25.25 0.50 -6.37
C LEU A 190 -23.76 0.20 -6.62
N ALA A 191 -23.44 -0.67 -7.57
CA ALA A 191 -22.06 -1.04 -7.89
C ALA A 191 -21.59 -0.34 -9.16
N LEU A 192 -20.37 0.19 -9.15
CA LEU A 192 -19.75 0.69 -10.36
C LEU A 192 -19.05 -0.47 -11.07
N ASP A 193 -19.48 -0.78 -12.29
CA ASP A 193 -18.82 -1.75 -13.16
C ASP A 193 -17.44 -1.20 -13.60
N LEU A 194 -16.39 -1.97 -13.29
CA LEU A 194 -15.01 -1.67 -13.65
C LEU A 194 -14.54 -2.44 -14.90
N GLU A 195 -15.44 -3.17 -15.55
CA GLU A 195 -15.18 -4.09 -16.66
C GLU A 195 -14.29 -5.29 -16.27
N GLY A 196 -14.40 -6.38 -17.05
CA GLY A 196 -13.61 -7.59 -16.85
C GLY A 196 -13.95 -8.33 -15.55
N GLY A 197 -15.25 -8.42 -15.24
CA GLY A 197 -15.80 -9.14 -14.09
C GLY A 197 -15.43 -8.54 -12.73
N LYS A 198 -15.28 -7.22 -12.64
CA LYS A 198 -14.96 -6.51 -11.40
C LYS A 198 -15.96 -5.40 -11.19
N GLU A 199 -16.39 -5.24 -9.95
CA GLU A 199 -17.28 -4.18 -9.56
C GLU A 199 -16.74 -3.49 -8.31
N MET A 200 -17.02 -2.20 -8.20
CA MET A 200 -16.66 -1.39 -7.05
C MET A 200 -17.88 -1.26 -6.14
N TRP A 201 -17.70 -1.67 -4.89
CA TRP A 201 -18.68 -1.55 -3.82
C TRP A 201 -18.38 -0.34 -2.96
N THR A 202 -19.43 0.27 -2.44
CA THR A 202 -19.34 1.39 -1.50
C THR A 202 -19.51 0.86 -0.07
N GLY A 203 -18.77 1.45 0.85
CA GLY A 203 -18.80 1.08 2.26
C GLY A 203 -18.18 2.16 3.12
N PHE A 204 -17.88 1.80 4.36
CA PHE A 204 -17.15 2.67 5.27
C PHE A 204 -16.12 1.90 6.09
N PHE A 205 -15.04 2.58 6.40
CA PHE A 205 -14.12 2.22 7.47
C PHE A 205 -14.66 2.77 8.79
N SER A 206 -14.58 1.99 9.86
CA SER A 206 -14.96 2.41 11.21
C SER A 206 -13.85 2.12 12.23
N SER A 207 -13.58 3.05 13.12
CA SER A 207 -12.64 2.84 14.24
C SER A 207 -12.95 3.72 15.44
N ALA A 208 -12.87 3.16 16.65
CA ALA A 208 -13.01 3.93 17.89
C ALA A 208 -11.70 4.61 18.30
N HIS A 209 -11.77 5.85 18.79
CA HIS A 209 -10.65 6.68 19.24
C HIS A 209 -10.99 7.46 20.51
N VAL A 210 -9.98 7.99 21.19
CA VAL A 210 -10.16 8.89 22.34
C VAL A 210 -9.64 10.28 22.00
N ALA A 211 -10.52 11.26 22.07
CA ALA A 211 -10.21 12.67 21.85
C ALA A 211 -9.87 13.41 23.15
N SER A 212 -9.49 14.68 23.01
CA SER A 212 -9.24 15.56 24.15
C SER A 212 -10.45 15.61 25.09
N GLY A 213 -10.18 15.65 26.41
CA GLY A 213 -11.22 15.54 27.42
C GLY A 213 -11.73 14.11 27.65
N TRP A 214 -11.05 13.09 27.10
CA TRP A 214 -11.38 11.68 27.27
C TRP A 214 -12.69 11.26 26.63
N LYS A 215 -13.09 11.98 25.58
CA LYS A 215 -14.30 11.72 24.81
C LYS A 215 -14.04 10.57 23.84
N PRO A 216 -14.83 9.48 23.87
CA PRO A 216 -14.72 8.44 22.86
C PRO A 216 -15.42 8.91 21.58
N LEU A 217 -14.74 8.76 20.45
CA LEU A 217 -15.25 9.11 19.13
C LEU A 217 -15.16 7.91 18.19
N LEU A 218 -16.16 7.72 17.35
CA LEU A 218 -16.18 6.75 16.25
C LEU A 218 -15.78 7.47 14.97
N ASN A 219 -14.61 7.17 14.42
CA ASN A 219 -14.21 7.61 13.08
C ASN A 219 -14.95 6.76 12.04
N ILE A 220 -15.67 7.40 11.13
CA ILE A 220 -16.32 6.75 9.99
C ILE A 220 -15.87 7.44 8.71
N ASP A 221 -15.25 6.71 7.79
CA ASP A 221 -14.85 7.27 6.49
C ASP A 221 -15.35 6.43 5.34
N GLY A 222 -15.74 7.07 4.24
CA GLY A 222 -16.21 6.38 3.04
C GLY A 222 -15.07 5.57 2.42
N GLU A 223 -15.30 4.28 2.19
CA GLU A 223 -14.33 3.36 1.61
C GLU A 223 -14.94 2.63 0.41
N PHE A 224 -14.07 2.23 -0.52
CA PHE A 224 -14.46 1.43 -1.68
C PHE A 224 -13.80 0.06 -1.59
N ASN A 225 -14.60 -0.99 -1.81
CA ASN A 225 -14.07 -2.33 -2.05
C ASN A 225 -14.16 -2.65 -3.53
N ILE A 226 -13.25 -3.49 -4.01
CA ILE A 226 -13.36 -4.08 -5.34
C ILE A 226 -13.67 -5.54 -5.13
N SER A 227 -14.83 -5.97 -5.61
CA SER A 227 -15.19 -7.37 -5.61
C SER A 227 -15.02 -7.95 -7.02
N ASN A 228 -14.83 -9.26 -7.06
CA ASN A 228 -15.03 -10.02 -8.27
C ASN A 228 -16.54 -10.11 -8.54
N ALA A 229 -17.01 -9.46 -9.61
CA ALA A 229 -18.34 -9.66 -10.17
C ALA A 229 -18.27 -10.83 -11.16
N PHE A 230 -18.17 -12.06 -10.64
CA PHE A 230 -18.18 -13.25 -11.49
C PHE A 230 -19.39 -14.11 -11.15
N LEU A 231 -20.38 -14.07 -12.04
CA LEU A 231 -21.35 -15.14 -12.20
C LEU A 231 -20.66 -16.21 -13.07
N LEU A 232 -20.11 -17.24 -12.44
CA LEU A 232 -19.82 -18.48 -13.15
C LEU A 232 -21.18 -19.10 -13.47
N ILE A 233 -21.62 -18.91 -14.71
CA ILE A 233 -22.78 -19.50 -15.42
C ILE A 233 -23.78 -20.19 -14.47
N SER A 234 -24.64 -19.44 -13.76
CA SER A 234 -25.74 -20.05 -13.02
C SER A 234 -26.88 -20.38 -13.97
N SER A 235 -27.45 -21.59 -13.87
CA SER A 235 -28.63 -22.01 -14.64
C SER A 235 -29.94 -21.31 -14.24
N GLU A 236 -29.96 -20.53 -13.15
CA GLU A 236 -31.21 -20.01 -12.55
C GLU A 236 -31.50 -18.52 -12.79
N MET A 237 -30.67 -17.77 -13.53
CA MET A 237 -30.95 -16.35 -13.87
C MET A 237 -31.68 -16.17 -15.20
N GLU A 238 -32.63 -17.04 -15.53
CA GLU A 238 -33.49 -16.86 -16.71
C GLU A 238 -34.67 -15.89 -16.45
N PHE A 239 -34.90 -15.46 -15.20
CA PHE A 239 -36.17 -14.81 -14.83
C PHE A 239 -36.18 -13.27 -14.69
N GLN A 240 -35.10 -12.52 -14.92
CA GLN A 240 -35.14 -11.04 -14.81
C GLN A 240 -34.34 -10.29 -15.89
N LEU A 241 -34.49 -10.68 -17.16
CA LEU A 241 -33.92 -9.96 -18.30
C LEU A 241 -34.91 -9.06 -19.06
N HIS A 242 -36.17 -8.97 -18.64
CA HIS A 242 -37.23 -8.27 -19.38
C HIS A 242 -37.38 -6.76 -19.09
N THR A 243 -36.54 -6.13 -18.26
CA THR A 243 -36.74 -4.72 -17.85
C THR A 243 -35.48 -3.84 -17.93
N LEU A 244 -34.63 -4.02 -18.95
CA LEU A 244 -33.53 -3.08 -19.21
C LEU A 244 -33.60 -2.49 -20.64
N PRO A 245 -33.54 -1.16 -20.82
CA PRO A 245 -33.61 -0.51 -22.13
C PRO A 245 -32.45 -0.86 -23.06
N SER A 246 -32.76 -0.93 -24.34
CA SER A 246 -31.99 -1.48 -25.48
C SER A 246 -30.67 -0.77 -25.84
N THR A 247 -30.11 0.10 -25.00
CA THR A 247 -29.00 1.00 -25.40
C THR A 247 -27.66 0.74 -24.71
N LYS A 248 -27.49 -0.41 -24.04
CA LYS A 248 -26.20 -0.83 -23.45
C LYS A 248 -25.73 -2.23 -23.91
N GLN A 249 -25.90 -2.59 -25.18
CA GLN A 249 -25.39 -3.87 -25.73
C GLN A 249 -23.92 -3.82 -26.18
N LYS A 250 -23.03 -3.22 -25.38
CA LYS A 250 -21.57 -3.37 -25.52
C LYS A 250 -20.95 -3.79 -24.18
N PHE A 251 -21.46 -4.88 -23.61
CA PHE A 251 -20.85 -5.57 -22.48
C PHE A 251 -19.95 -6.68 -23.02
N LEU A 252 -18.64 -6.42 -23.08
CA LEU A 252 -17.64 -7.38 -23.54
C LEU A 252 -16.64 -7.65 -22.41
N TRP A 253 -16.17 -8.90 -22.39
CA TRP A 253 -15.13 -9.50 -21.52
C TRP A 253 -15.64 -10.20 -20.25
N PHE A 254 -16.23 -11.38 -20.49
CA PHE A 254 -16.52 -12.50 -19.56
C PHE A 254 -17.82 -12.51 -18.74
N ASN A 255 -18.92 -12.02 -19.31
CA ASN A 255 -20.21 -12.65 -19.05
C ASN A 255 -20.44 -13.67 -20.17
N LEU A 256 -20.14 -14.95 -19.90
CA LEU A 256 -20.60 -16.06 -20.74
C LEU A 256 -22.13 -16.13 -20.55
N CYS A 257 -22.86 -15.21 -21.20
CA CYS A 257 -24.31 -15.15 -21.12
C CYS A 257 -24.86 -16.48 -21.64
N PRO A 258 -25.65 -17.23 -20.86
CA PRO A 258 -26.18 -18.53 -21.28
C PRO A 258 -26.89 -18.48 -22.65
N SER A 259 -27.51 -17.33 -22.98
CA SER A 259 -28.18 -17.05 -24.25
C SER A 259 -27.26 -16.90 -25.48
N THR A 260 -25.95 -16.68 -25.26
CA THR A 260 -24.94 -16.55 -26.33
C THR A 260 -24.06 -17.79 -26.48
N LEU A 261 -24.13 -18.71 -25.53
CA LEU A 261 -23.36 -19.96 -25.53
C LEU A 261 -24.15 -21.05 -26.26
N TYR A 262 -23.44 -21.84 -27.04
CA TYR A 262 -23.96 -23.03 -27.70
C TYR A 262 -22.99 -24.20 -27.51
N LYS A 263 -23.42 -25.43 -27.77
CA LYS A 263 -22.68 -26.66 -27.44
C LYS A 263 -21.25 -26.70 -28.03
N GLU A 264 -21.09 -26.08 -29.19
CA GLU A 264 -19.84 -26.02 -29.96
C GLU A 264 -18.96 -24.79 -29.64
N PHE A 265 -19.41 -23.90 -28.75
CA PHE A 265 -18.67 -22.69 -28.38
C PHE A 265 -17.37 -23.03 -27.65
N SER A 266 -16.26 -22.45 -28.09
CA SER A 266 -14.93 -22.61 -27.49
C SER A 266 -14.24 -21.25 -27.34
N LEU A 267 -13.33 -21.18 -26.37
CA LEU A 267 -12.54 -19.97 -26.12
C LEU A 267 -11.27 -20.01 -26.98
N SER A 268 -10.87 -18.86 -27.51
CA SER A 268 -9.55 -18.69 -28.13
C SER A 268 -8.43 -18.80 -27.10
N ASN A 269 -7.19 -19.05 -27.56
CA ASN A 269 -6.01 -19.11 -26.68
C ASN A 269 -5.81 -17.84 -25.86
N HIS A 270 -6.15 -16.67 -26.42
CA HIS A 270 -6.07 -15.40 -25.72
C HIS A 270 -7.11 -15.31 -24.59
N GLU A 271 -8.36 -15.65 -24.89
CA GLU A 271 -9.45 -15.66 -23.91
C GLU A 271 -9.23 -16.68 -22.79
N MET A 272 -8.70 -17.86 -23.10
CA MET A 272 -8.32 -18.85 -22.10
C MET A 272 -7.28 -18.31 -21.11
N LYS A 273 -6.28 -17.56 -21.60
CA LYS A 273 -5.25 -16.96 -20.75
C LYS A 273 -5.84 -15.92 -19.80
N ILE A 274 -6.72 -15.04 -20.32
CA ILE A 274 -7.41 -14.02 -19.51
C ILE A 274 -8.27 -14.70 -18.43
N LEU A 275 -9.06 -15.71 -18.82
CA LEU A 275 -9.91 -16.44 -17.89
C LEU A 275 -9.08 -17.13 -16.80
N ALA A 276 -8.01 -17.81 -17.17
CA ALA A 276 -7.12 -18.50 -16.23
C ALA A 276 -6.53 -17.53 -15.18
N GLU A 277 -6.12 -16.33 -15.59
CA GLU A 277 -5.63 -15.30 -14.69
C GLU A 277 -6.73 -14.75 -13.76
N ALA A 278 -7.96 -14.62 -14.27
CA ALA A 278 -9.11 -14.16 -13.51
C ALA A 278 -9.52 -15.16 -12.43
N VAL A 279 -9.74 -16.43 -12.78
CA VAL A 279 -10.30 -17.45 -11.86
C VAL A 279 -9.28 -17.96 -10.83
N LYS A 280 -7.98 -17.86 -11.13
CA LYS A 280 -6.93 -18.39 -10.24
C LYS A 280 -6.98 -17.76 -8.85
N GLY A 281 -7.19 -18.62 -7.85
CA GLY A 281 -7.20 -18.28 -6.44
C GLY A 281 -8.58 -17.91 -5.87
N ILE A 282 -9.62 -17.81 -6.71
CA ILE A 282 -11.01 -17.55 -6.30
C ILE A 282 -11.60 -18.78 -5.60
N LYS A 283 -12.50 -18.56 -4.64
CA LYS A 283 -13.32 -19.58 -3.99
C LYS A 283 -14.65 -19.76 -4.73
N ILE A 284 -14.99 -21.00 -5.05
CA ILE A 284 -16.21 -21.38 -5.77
C ILE A 284 -17.00 -22.41 -4.95
N ARG A 285 -18.31 -22.41 -5.12
CA ARG A 285 -19.24 -23.45 -4.67
C ARG A 285 -19.66 -24.29 -5.87
N ILE A 286 -20.04 -25.55 -5.63
CA ILE A 286 -20.60 -26.42 -6.67
C ILE A 286 -22.13 -26.46 -6.61
N SER A 287 -22.80 -26.43 -7.75
CA SER A 287 -24.28 -26.41 -7.85
C SER A 287 -24.90 -27.74 -8.29
N HIS A 288 -24.13 -28.64 -8.92
CA HIS A 288 -24.63 -29.94 -9.42
C HIS A 288 -25.11 -30.92 -8.33
N ARG A 289 -24.87 -30.65 -7.04
CA ARG A 289 -25.32 -31.51 -5.91
C ARG A 289 -26.27 -30.74 -5.01
N LYS A 290 -27.57 -30.99 -5.16
CA LYS A 290 -28.59 -30.40 -4.30
C LYS A 290 -28.36 -30.80 -2.83
N GLY A 291 -28.40 -29.81 -1.93
CA GLY A 291 -28.19 -30.00 -0.49
C GLY A 291 -26.72 -30.09 -0.04
N ALA A 292 -25.75 -30.07 -0.97
CA ALA A 292 -24.34 -30.12 -0.62
C ALA A 292 -23.59 -28.81 -0.90
N VAL A 293 -23.38 -28.00 0.15
CA VAL A 293 -22.56 -26.79 0.08
C VAL A 293 -21.12 -27.16 0.35
N ARG A 294 -20.28 -27.11 -0.70
CA ARG A 294 -18.84 -27.30 -0.60
C ARG A 294 -18.08 -26.23 -1.36
N VAL A 295 -17.13 -25.60 -0.68
CA VAL A 295 -16.35 -24.48 -1.19
C VAL A 295 -14.94 -24.91 -1.52
N TYR A 296 -14.50 -24.60 -2.74
CA TYR A 296 -13.21 -24.96 -3.29
C TYR A 296 -12.42 -23.72 -3.71
N ARG A 297 -11.10 -23.74 -3.52
CA ARG A 297 -10.20 -22.73 -4.10
C ARG A 297 -9.69 -23.21 -5.45
N VAL A 298 -9.79 -22.35 -6.46
CA VAL A 298 -9.31 -22.63 -7.83
C VAL A 298 -7.79 -22.53 -7.90
N ASN A 299 -7.15 -23.59 -8.39
CA ASN A 299 -5.70 -23.65 -8.61
C ASN A 299 -5.34 -23.18 -10.02
N SER A 300 -6.04 -23.70 -11.03
CA SER A 300 -5.80 -23.42 -12.44
C SER A 300 -7.01 -23.75 -13.30
N LEU A 301 -6.97 -23.26 -14.54
CA LEU A 301 -7.84 -23.68 -15.63
C LEU A 301 -7.20 -24.88 -16.35
N GLN A 302 -8.01 -25.83 -16.81
CA GLN A 302 -7.60 -27.06 -17.50
C GLN A 302 -8.30 -27.20 -18.85
N MET A 303 -7.98 -28.26 -19.59
CA MET A 303 -8.59 -28.58 -20.89
C MET A 303 -10.13 -28.60 -20.85
N PRO A 304 -10.78 -28.46 -22.01
CA PRO A 304 -12.22 -28.65 -22.18
C PRO A 304 -12.76 -29.94 -21.53
N ALA A 305 -14.01 -29.91 -21.05
CA ALA A 305 -14.59 -31.03 -20.32
C ALA A 305 -14.73 -32.32 -21.17
N ASP A 306 -14.91 -32.19 -22.48
CA ASP A 306 -14.95 -33.31 -23.43
C ASP A 306 -13.59 -34.00 -23.62
N GLN A 307 -12.50 -33.25 -23.51
CA GLN A 307 -11.12 -33.72 -23.72
C GLN A 307 -10.40 -34.07 -22.42
N LEU A 308 -10.77 -33.43 -21.31
CA LEU A 308 -10.10 -33.61 -20.02
C LEU A 308 -10.47 -34.96 -19.40
N THR A 309 -9.51 -35.88 -19.38
CA THR A 309 -9.70 -37.22 -18.79
C THR A 309 -9.13 -37.34 -17.39
N PHE A 310 -9.75 -38.19 -16.58
CA PHE A 310 -9.24 -38.58 -15.26
C PHE A 310 -9.37 -40.09 -15.06
N LYS A 311 -8.53 -40.64 -14.18
CA LYS A 311 -8.61 -42.04 -13.75
C LYS A 311 -9.65 -42.18 -12.65
N GLY A 312 -10.68 -42.99 -12.89
CA GLY A 312 -11.67 -43.42 -11.91
C GLY A 312 -11.57 -44.91 -11.62
N VAL A 313 -12.25 -45.35 -10.56
CA VAL A 313 -12.39 -46.78 -10.21
C VAL A 313 -13.89 -47.08 -10.21
N THR A 314 -14.33 -48.11 -10.94
CA THR A 314 -15.73 -48.56 -10.92
C THR A 314 -16.07 -49.24 -9.60
N GLU A 315 -17.35 -49.47 -9.32
CA GLU A 315 -17.79 -50.22 -8.12
C GLU A 315 -17.16 -51.63 -8.05
N ASP A 316 -16.84 -52.21 -9.21
CA ASP A 316 -16.15 -53.50 -9.35
C ASP A 316 -14.61 -53.43 -9.18
N GLY A 317 -14.06 -52.27 -8.80
CA GLY A 317 -12.62 -52.10 -8.54
C GLY A 317 -11.74 -51.96 -9.78
N ARG A 318 -12.32 -51.83 -11.00
CA ARG A 318 -11.54 -51.68 -12.25
C ARG A 318 -11.17 -50.22 -12.50
N GLU A 319 -9.92 -49.97 -12.88
CA GLU A 319 -9.49 -48.65 -13.35
C GLU A 319 -10.17 -48.32 -14.69
N THR A 320 -10.79 -47.14 -14.76
CA THR A 320 -11.40 -46.62 -15.98
C THR A 320 -10.89 -45.20 -16.23
N ILE A 321 -10.67 -44.88 -17.50
CA ILE A 321 -10.34 -43.51 -17.92
C ILE A 321 -11.60 -42.95 -18.57
N LYS A 322 -12.11 -41.85 -18.02
CA LYS A 322 -13.30 -41.16 -18.55
C LYS A 322 -13.01 -39.68 -18.69
N SER A 323 -13.63 -39.03 -19.67
CA SER A 323 -13.63 -37.57 -19.72
C SER A 323 -14.54 -36.99 -18.63
N VAL A 324 -14.31 -35.74 -18.25
CA VAL A 324 -15.18 -35.03 -17.31
C VAL A 324 -16.61 -34.97 -17.85
N ALA A 325 -16.79 -34.70 -19.14
CA ALA A 325 -18.11 -34.68 -19.77
C ALA A 325 -18.82 -36.05 -19.70
N GLN A 326 -18.11 -37.14 -20.01
CA GLN A 326 -18.67 -38.51 -19.91
C GLN A 326 -19.10 -38.83 -18.48
N TYR A 327 -18.27 -38.50 -17.49
CA TYR A 327 -18.60 -38.73 -16.09
C TYR A 327 -19.84 -37.94 -15.63
N PHE A 328 -19.97 -36.68 -16.05
CA PHE A 328 -21.13 -35.86 -15.70
C PHE A 328 -22.41 -36.37 -16.37
N ALA A 329 -22.35 -36.82 -17.63
CA ALA A 329 -23.49 -37.42 -18.32
C ALA A 329 -23.96 -38.74 -17.68
N GLU A 330 -23.04 -39.58 -17.22
CA GLU A 330 -23.38 -40.85 -16.56
C GLU A 330 -23.90 -40.69 -15.13
N LYS A 331 -23.29 -39.79 -14.35
CA LYS A 331 -23.55 -39.69 -12.90
C LYS A 331 -24.51 -38.57 -12.51
N TYR A 332 -24.61 -37.54 -13.33
CA TYR A 332 -25.42 -36.34 -13.07
C TYR A 332 -26.26 -36.00 -14.31
N ALA A 333 -26.05 -34.82 -14.91
CA ALA A 333 -26.73 -34.35 -16.11
C ALA A 333 -25.71 -34.10 -17.23
N GLU A 334 -26.16 -34.22 -18.49
CA GLU A 334 -25.34 -33.88 -19.65
C GLU A 334 -24.95 -32.40 -19.64
N LEU A 335 -23.67 -32.11 -19.90
CA LEU A 335 -23.16 -30.75 -19.93
C LEU A 335 -23.70 -30.00 -21.16
N ARG A 336 -24.12 -28.74 -20.97
CA ARG A 336 -24.58 -27.88 -22.07
C ARG A 336 -23.40 -27.34 -22.89
N PHE A 337 -22.26 -27.14 -22.24
CA PHE A 337 -21.08 -26.50 -22.84
C PHE A 337 -19.81 -27.34 -22.64
N PRO A 338 -19.74 -28.55 -23.23
CA PRO A 338 -18.65 -29.49 -22.96
C PRO A 338 -17.29 -29.03 -23.51
N LYS A 339 -17.28 -28.11 -24.49
CA LYS A 339 -16.05 -27.52 -25.06
C LYS A 339 -15.44 -26.40 -24.21
N LEU A 340 -16.08 -26.01 -23.11
CA LEU A 340 -15.52 -25.06 -22.17
C LEU A 340 -14.51 -25.74 -21.22
N PRO A 341 -13.46 -25.01 -20.81
CA PRO A 341 -12.43 -25.54 -19.92
C PRO A 341 -12.99 -25.91 -18.54
N CYS A 342 -12.30 -26.82 -17.83
CA CYS A 342 -12.62 -27.15 -16.45
C CYS A 342 -11.74 -26.40 -15.44
N LEU A 343 -12.25 -26.21 -14.22
CA LEU A 343 -11.51 -25.69 -13.08
C LEU A 343 -10.84 -26.83 -12.30
N HIS A 344 -9.53 -26.72 -12.07
CA HIS A 344 -8.81 -27.60 -11.13
C HIS A 344 -8.84 -27.00 -9.74
N VAL A 345 -9.26 -27.80 -8.75
CA VAL A 345 -9.46 -27.34 -7.37
C VAL A 345 -8.90 -28.31 -6.34
N GLY A 346 -8.84 -27.87 -5.08
CA GLY A 346 -8.40 -28.70 -3.96
C GLY A 346 -6.88 -28.87 -3.88
N PRO A 347 -6.36 -29.93 -3.25
CA PRO A 347 -4.93 -30.18 -3.20
C PRO A 347 -4.34 -30.32 -4.62
N PRO A 348 -3.22 -29.65 -4.95
CA PRO A 348 -2.62 -29.72 -6.29
C PRO A 348 -2.26 -31.14 -6.74
N THR A 349 -2.02 -32.05 -5.79
CA THR A 349 -1.70 -33.46 -6.01
C THR A 349 -2.92 -34.33 -6.37
N ARG A 350 -4.15 -33.81 -6.20
CA ARG A 350 -5.39 -34.53 -6.52
C ARG A 350 -6.02 -33.98 -7.79
N ASN A 351 -6.52 -34.88 -8.63
CA ASN A 351 -7.19 -34.54 -9.88
C ASN A 351 -8.69 -34.27 -9.64
N ILE A 352 -9.01 -33.10 -9.07
CA ILE A 352 -10.41 -32.67 -8.84
C ILE A 352 -10.74 -31.59 -9.85
N PHE A 353 -11.58 -31.93 -10.83
CA PHE A 353 -11.97 -31.04 -11.92
C PHE A 353 -13.47 -30.79 -11.91
N PHE A 354 -13.87 -29.53 -12.11
CA PHE A 354 -15.27 -29.15 -12.26
C PHE A 354 -15.48 -28.37 -13.56
N PRO A 355 -16.49 -28.73 -14.39
CA PRO A 355 -16.94 -27.89 -15.48
C PRO A 355 -17.35 -26.50 -14.99
N LEU A 356 -17.13 -25.45 -15.80
CA LEU A 356 -17.50 -24.07 -15.44
C LEU A 356 -19.00 -23.93 -15.15
N GLU A 357 -19.84 -24.69 -15.86
CA GLU A 357 -21.31 -24.65 -15.74
C GLU A 357 -21.88 -25.17 -14.42
N VAL A 358 -21.08 -25.87 -13.60
CA VAL A 358 -21.50 -26.38 -12.28
C VAL A 358 -20.81 -25.68 -11.12
N CYS A 359 -20.13 -24.57 -11.41
CA CYS A 359 -19.38 -23.78 -10.46
C CYS A 359 -20.08 -22.44 -10.28
N GLU A 360 -20.26 -22.02 -9.04
CA GLU A 360 -20.80 -20.71 -8.67
C GLU A 360 -19.81 -20.02 -7.75
N MET A 361 -19.82 -18.69 -7.67
CA MET A 361 -19.02 -17.99 -6.67
C MET A 361 -19.69 -18.12 -5.29
N ASP A 362 -18.97 -18.63 -4.29
CA ASP A 362 -19.55 -18.94 -2.97
C ASP A 362 -20.01 -17.69 -2.21
N THR A 363 -19.20 -16.64 -2.25
CA THR A 363 -19.46 -15.32 -1.67
C THR A 363 -18.70 -14.25 -2.46
N PRO A 364 -19.14 -12.98 -2.39
CA PRO A 364 -18.40 -11.83 -2.91
C PRO A 364 -16.98 -11.80 -2.33
N GLN A 365 -15.98 -11.80 -3.21
CA GLN A 365 -14.58 -11.89 -2.82
C GLN A 365 -13.82 -10.63 -3.20
N LYS A 366 -13.12 -10.05 -2.22
CA LYS A 366 -12.24 -8.90 -2.42
C LYS A 366 -11.14 -9.21 -3.45
N TYR A 367 -11.03 -8.35 -4.46
CA TYR A 367 -9.99 -8.41 -5.47
C TYR A 367 -8.70 -7.75 -4.94
N ASN A 368 -7.68 -8.57 -4.70
CA ASN A 368 -6.40 -8.13 -4.12
C ASN A 368 -5.25 -8.03 -5.14
N LYS A 369 -5.54 -8.11 -6.44
CA LYS A 369 -4.51 -7.99 -7.50
C LYS A 369 -4.45 -6.56 -8.03
N LYS A 370 -3.35 -6.22 -8.72
CA LYS A 370 -3.19 -4.91 -9.38
C LYS A 370 -4.25 -4.72 -10.47
N LEU A 371 -4.87 -3.55 -10.46
CA LEU A 371 -5.86 -3.15 -11.46
C LEU A 371 -5.18 -2.58 -12.71
N SER A 372 -5.91 -2.58 -13.83
CA SER A 372 -5.47 -1.85 -15.02
C SER A 372 -5.52 -0.34 -14.79
N GLU A 373 -4.74 0.44 -15.56
CA GLU A 373 -4.77 1.90 -15.49
C GLU A 373 -6.18 2.46 -15.76
N LYS A 374 -6.94 1.83 -16.67
CA LYS A 374 -8.34 2.19 -16.97
C LYS A 374 -9.23 1.97 -15.75
N GLN A 375 -9.13 0.82 -15.10
CA GLN A 375 -9.87 0.48 -13.88
C GLN A 375 -9.54 1.45 -12.75
N THR A 376 -8.25 1.68 -12.48
CA THR A 376 -7.78 2.64 -11.48
C THR A 376 -8.30 4.05 -11.77
N SER A 377 -8.27 4.50 -13.02
CA SER A 377 -8.81 5.80 -13.44
C SER A 377 -10.32 5.90 -13.23
N SER A 378 -11.08 4.84 -13.51
CA SER A 378 -12.53 4.80 -13.24
C SER A 378 -12.83 4.89 -11.74
N ILE A 379 -12.07 4.18 -10.89
CA ILE A 379 -12.20 4.28 -9.43
C ILE A 379 -11.88 5.69 -8.95
N ILE A 380 -10.75 6.25 -9.39
CA ILE A 380 -10.34 7.62 -9.00
C ILE A 380 -11.43 8.61 -9.38
N ARG A 381 -11.99 8.51 -10.59
CA ARG A 381 -13.09 9.41 -11.02
C ARG A 381 -14.36 9.24 -10.20
N ALA A 382 -14.68 8.03 -9.74
CA ALA A 382 -15.85 7.78 -8.92
C ALA A 382 -15.65 8.19 -7.43
N ALA A 383 -14.43 8.07 -6.94
CA ALA A 383 -14.03 8.42 -5.59
C ALA A 383 -13.72 9.92 -5.41
N ALA A 384 -13.24 10.59 -6.47
CA ALA A 384 -12.94 12.02 -6.50
C ALA A 384 -14.24 12.83 -6.50
N VAL A 385 -14.77 13.06 -5.31
CA VAL A 385 -15.90 13.95 -5.08
C VAL A 385 -15.53 15.11 -4.19
N ASP A 386 -16.27 16.20 -4.35
CA ASP A 386 -16.11 17.39 -3.53
C ASP A 386 -16.39 17.08 -2.05
N ALA A 387 -15.80 17.88 -1.16
CA ALA A 387 -15.92 17.69 0.29
C ALA A 387 -17.37 17.62 0.77
N SER A 388 -18.28 18.45 0.22
CA SER A 388 -19.70 18.45 0.56
C SER A 388 -20.41 17.14 0.17
N GLN A 389 -20.08 16.58 -1.01
CA GLN A 389 -20.62 15.29 -1.43
C GLN A 389 -20.05 14.15 -0.58
N ARG A 390 -18.77 14.23 -0.18
CA ARG A 390 -18.17 13.25 0.74
C ARG A 390 -18.86 13.29 2.11
N GLU A 391 -19.15 14.48 2.63
CA GLU A 391 -19.89 14.67 3.88
C GLU A 391 -21.27 14.02 3.81
N GLU A 392 -22.03 14.29 2.75
CA GLU A 392 -23.35 13.70 2.54
C GLU A 392 -23.29 12.17 2.42
N ARG A 393 -22.31 11.63 1.69
CA ARG A 393 -22.09 10.18 1.58
C ARG A 393 -21.82 9.54 2.94
N ILE A 394 -20.97 10.15 3.77
CA ILE A 394 -20.68 9.62 5.10
C ILE A 394 -21.95 9.66 5.97
N ALA A 395 -22.73 10.73 5.90
CA ALA A 395 -24.01 10.82 6.63
C ALA A 395 -25.00 9.73 6.18
N GLN A 396 -25.13 9.48 4.87
CA GLN A 396 -25.95 8.39 4.32
C GLN A 396 -25.46 7.01 4.79
N LEU A 397 -24.15 6.78 4.82
CA LEU A 397 -23.56 5.52 5.30
C LEU A 397 -23.85 5.31 6.80
N CYS A 398 -23.75 6.35 7.62
CA CYS A 398 -24.09 6.28 9.04
C CYS A 398 -25.58 5.95 9.25
N GLN A 399 -26.47 6.56 8.45
CA GLN A 399 -27.89 6.26 8.48
C GLN A 399 -28.18 4.80 8.08
N GLN A 400 -27.49 4.29 7.06
CA GLN A 400 -27.64 2.90 6.59
C GLN A 400 -27.07 1.88 7.59
N ALA A 401 -26.00 2.23 8.30
CA ALA A 401 -25.45 1.40 9.36
C ALA A 401 -26.46 1.23 10.52
N GLY A 402 -27.30 2.25 10.75
CA GLY A 402 -28.41 2.16 11.71
C GLY A 402 -27.95 2.11 13.16
N PHE A 403 -26.90 2.85 13.52
CA PHE A 403 -26.34 2.89 14.87
C PHE A 403 -27.37 3.32 15.94
N ASP A 404 -28.39 4.09 15.57
CA ASP A 404 -29.51 4.50 16.43
C ASP A 404 -30.44 3.34 16.83
N ARG A 405 -30.51 2.31 15.98
CA ARG A 405 -31.36 1.12 16.15
C ARG A 405 -30.58 -0.12 16.55
N ASP A 406 -29.26 -0.01 16.68
CA ASP A 406 -28.38 -1.12 16.99
C ASP A 406 -28.71 -1.73 18.37
N PRO A 407 -29.14 -3.00 18.44
CA PRO A 407 -29.48 -3.65 19.70
C PRO A 407 -28.25 -3.87 20.60
N PHE A 408 -27.06 -4.05 20.03
CA PHE A 408 -25.83 -4.21 20.79
C PHE A 408 -25.40 -2.89 21.43
N LEU A 409 -25.46 -1.78 20.71
CA LEU A 409 -25.18 -0.47 21.31
C LEU A 409 -26.13 -0.17 22.48
N LYS A 410 -27.44 -0.43 22.30
CA LYS A 410 -28.44 -0.25 23.34
C LYS A 410 -28.20 -1.13 24.58
N GLU A 411 -27.86 -2.40 24.40
CA GLU A 411 -27.58 -3.33 25.51
C GLU A 411 -26.35 -2.90 26.32
N PHE A 412 -25.33 -2.36 25.64
CA PHE A 412 -24.15 -1.81 26.31
C PHE A 412 -24.38 -0.39 26.85
N GLY A 413 -25.57 0.20 26.64
CA GLY A 413 -25.86 1.56 27.06
C GLY A 413 -25.00 2.61 26.35
N LEU A 414 -24.68 2.35 25.08
CA LEU A 414 -23.94 3.22 24.18
C LEU A 414 -24.88 3.85 23.16
N SER A 415 -24.59 5.09 22.76
CA SER A 415 -25.23 5.73 21.61
C SER A 415 -24.21 6.51 20.80
N VAL A 416 -24.29 6.40 19.47
CA VAL A 416 -23.44 7.16 18.55
C VAL A 416 -24.23 8.37 18.06
N SER A 417 -23.65 9.56 18.22
CA SER A 417 -24.23 10.79 17.69
C SER A 417 -24.34 10.72 16.16
N PRO A 418 -25.47 11.14 15.56
CA PRO A 418 -25.60 11.19 14.10
C PRO A 418 -24.89 12.39 13.47
N ARG A 419 -24.37 13.31 14.29
CA ARG A 419 -23.72 14.54 13.83
C ARG A 419 -22.21 14.38 13.85
N MET A 420 -21.58 14.82 12.76
CA MET A 420 -20.12 14.95 12.69
C MET A 420 -19.61 15.88 13.80
N PHE A 421 -18.47 15.52 14.36
CA PHE A 421 -17.85 16.26 15.45
C PHE A 421 -17.33 17.61 14.95
N GLU A 422 -17.82 18.68 15.58
CA GLU A 422 -17.43 20.05 15.26
C GLU A 422 -16.32 20.54 16.19
N THR A 423 -15.30 21.16 15.60
CA THR A 423 -14.19 21.75 16.37
C THR A 423 -13.61 22.97 15.68
N MET A 424 -12.89 23.79 16.44
CA MET A 424 -12.19 24.96 15.93
C MET A 424 -10.76 24.59 15.56
N ALA A 425 -10.46 24.62 14.26
CA ALA A 425 -9.11 24.51 13.73
C ALA A 425 -8.51 25.90 13.47
N ARG A 426 -7.25 25.92 12.98
CA ARG A 426 -6.56 27.16 12.60
C ARG A 426 -5.95 27.02 11.21
N VAL A 427 -6.09 28.07 10.40
CA VAL A 427 -5.37 28.21 9.13
C VAL A 427 -4.10 29.01 9.41
N ILE A 428 -2.95 28.34 9.32
CA ILE A 428 -1.63 28.94 9.49
C ILE A 428 -1.29 29.76 8.23
N GLN A 429 -0.66 30.92 8.41
CA GLN A 429 -0.18 31.71 7.27
C GLN A 429 0.91 30.95 6.53
N PRO A 430 0.83 30.83 5.19
CA PRO A 430 1.86 30.15 4.44
C PRO A 430 3.19 30.92 4.52
N PRO A 431 4.34 30.22 4.55
CA PRO A 431 5.63 30.88 4.47
C PRO A 431 5.79 31.61 3.13
N GLN A 432 6.49 32.73 3.16
CA GLN A 432 6.83 33.47 1.94
C GLN A 432 7.98 32.76 1.21
N ILE A 433 7.93 32.74 -0.12
CA ILE A 433 8.91 32.08 -0.96
C ILE A 433 9.74 33.13 -1.67
N MET A 434 11.05 33.11 -1.48
CA MET A 434 12.01 34.00 -2.12
C MET A 434 12.65 33.34 -3.33
N PHE A 435 12.59 34.02 -4.47
CA PHE A 435 13.21 33.68 -5.75
C PHE A 435 14.47 34.51 -6.00
N GLY A 436 15.10 34.31 -7.16
CA GLY A 436 16.28 35.09 -7.54
C GLY A 436 15.91 36.54 -7.80
N ASP A 437 16.78 37.47 -7.38
CA ASP A 437 16.63 38.88 -7.75
C ASP A 437 17.09 39.06 -9.19
N ASN A 438 16.16 39.35 -10.09
CA ASN A 438 16.47 39.66 -11.48
C ASN A 438 15.92 41.05 -11.82
N SER A 439 16.80 42.06 -11.77
CA SER A 439 16.61 43.40 -12.35
C SER A 439 15.23 44.05 -12.09
N LYS A 440 15.04 44.66 -10.91
CA LYS A 440 14.11 45.78 -10.57
C LYS A 440 12.61 45.72 -10.96
N MET A 441 12.12 44.75 -11.74
CA MET A 441 10.77 44.79 -12.32
C MET A 441 9.74 43.87 -11.67
N VAL A 442 10.16 42.84 -10.92
CA VAL A 442 9.25 41.87 -10.27
C VAL A 442 9.72 41.63 -8.84
N ASP A 443 8.78 41.55 -7.90
CA ASP A 443 9.06 41.19 -6.51
C ASP A 443 9.58 39.73 -6.45
N PRO A 444 10.80 39.49 -5.93
CA PRO A 444 11.33 38.15 -5.75
C PRO A 444 10.57 37.36 -4.67
N ILE A 445 9.77 38.02 -3.84
CA ILE A 445 8.97 37.37 -2.80
C ILE A 445 7.58 37.03 -3.35
N VAL A 446 7.25 35.74 -3.32
CA VAL A 446 5.94 35.22 -3.69
C VAL A 446 5.21 34.75 -2.44
N HIS A 447 3.96 35.18 -2.30
CA HIS A 447 3.05 34.75 -1.25
C HIS A 447 2.18 33.61 -1.76
N PRO A 448 2.34 32.38 -1.25
CA PRO A 448 1.48 31.27 -1.63
C PRO A 448 0.02 31.57 -1.29
N LYS A 449 -0.89 31.15 -2.16
CA LYS A 449 -2.34 31.24 -1.97
C LYS A 449 -2.93 29.85 -2.13
N ASP A 450 -3.76 29.45 -1.16
CA ASP A 450 -4.43 28.15 -1.14
C ASP A 450 -3.50 26.94 -1.39
N GLY A 451 -2.27 27.03 -0.85
CA GLY A 451 -1.26 25.96 -0.98
C GLY A 451 -0.52 25.93 -2.31
N ALA A 452 -0.72 26.92 -3.19
CA ALA A 452 -0.07 27.00 -4.49
C ALA A 452 0.63 28.35 -4.70
N TRP A 453 1.65 28.35 -5.57
CA TRP A 453 2.30 29.56 -6.06
C TRP A 453 2.63 29.39 -7.55
N SER A 454 2.72 30.51 -8.27
CA SER A 454 3.22 30.50 -9.65
C SER A 454 4.69 30.89 -9.69
N MET A 455 5.41 30.27 -10.63
CA MET A 455 6.78 30.59 -11.00
C MET A 455 6.84 31.52 -12.22
N ASP A 456 5.70 32.05 -12.67
CA ASP A 456 5.65 32.90 -13.85
C ASP A 456 6.42 34.20 -13.60
N ASN A 457 7.32 34.53 -14.52
CA ASN A 457 8.22 35.68 -14.46
C ASN A 457 9.19 35.69 -13.27
N GLN A 458 9.35 34.56 -12.57
CA GLN A 458 10.32 34.39 -11.49
C GLN A 458 11.58 33.69 -12.00
N THR A 459 12.73 34.03 -11.43
CA THR A 459 14.00 33.36 -11.68
C THR A 459 14.39 32.44 -10.52
N LEU A 460 15.28 31.49 -10.81
CA LEU A 460 15.83 30.62 -9.78
C LEU A 460 16.67 31.44 -8.78
N TYR A 461 16.58 31.09 -7.51
CA TYR A 461 17.33 31.78 -6.43
C TYR A 461 18.85 31.78 -6.66
N LEU A 462 19.43 30.62 -6.95
CA LEU A 462 20.86 30.48 -7.29
C LEU A 462 21.00 29.60 -8.52
N PRO A 463 20.84 30.09 -9.75
CA PRO A 463 20.83 29.26 -10.96
C PRO A 463 22.12 28.43 -11.09
N ALA A 464 21.99 27.25 -11.71
CA ALA A 464 23.11 26.36 -12.00
C ALA A 464 23.31 26.36 -13.51
N THR A 465 24.51 26.01 -13.95
CA THR A 465 24.84 25.91 -15.36
C THR A 465 24.78 24.45 -15.81
N CYS A 466 24.09 24.19 -16.91
CA CYS A 466 24.21 22.95 -17.66
C CYS A 466 25.12 23.25 -18.85
N GLY A 467 26.37 22.80 -18.82
CA GLY A 467 27.32 23.05 -19.90
C GLY A 467 27.08 22.13 -21.10
N SER A 468 26.65 20.89 -20.82
CA SER A 468 26.54 19.85 -21.83
C SER A 468 25.39 18.89 -21.53
N TYR A 469 24.57 18.59 -22.54
CA TYR A 469 23.53 17.57 -22.42
C TYR A 469 23.38 16.77 -23.71
N SER A 470 22.90 15.54 -23.57
CA SER A 470 22.60 14.63 -24.67
C SER A 470 21.14 14.21 -24.67
N MET A 471 20.67 13.69 -25.81
CA MET A 471 19.30 13.24 -25.99
C MET A 471 19.24 11.81 -26.54
N ILE A 472 18.45 10.96 -25.87
CA ILE A 472 18.04 9.66 -26.39
C ILE A 472 16.57 9.74 -26.79
N ALA A 473 16.29 9.57 -28.07
CA ALA A 473 14.96 9.65 -28.65
C ALA A 473 14.45 8.25 -29.03
N LEU A 474 13.58 7.66 -28.21
CA LEU A 474 12.92 6.38 -28.52
C LEU A 474 11.69 6.57 -29.40
N VAL A 475 11.84 7.37 -30.46
CA VAL A 475 10.78 7.80 -31.39
C VAL A 475 11.28 7.72 -32.83
N ASN A 476 10.38 7.89 -33.80
CA ASN A 476 10.76 7.81 -35.21
C ASN A 476 11.69 8.98 -35.57
N PRO A 477 12.82 8.75 -36.27
CA PRO A 477 13.70 9.83 -36.73
C PRO A 477 12.99 10.93 -37.55
N ARG A 478 11.85 10.62 -38.18
CA ARG A 478 11.00 11.61 -38.88
C ARG A 478 10.44 12.70 -37.95
N ASP A 479 10.39 12.46 -36.64
CA ASP A 479 9.88 13.40 -35.63
C ASP A 479 10.94 14.40 -35.16
N GLN A 480 12.11 14.48 -35.82
CA GLN A 480 13.21 15.38 -35.44
C GLN A 480 12.78 16.85 -35.32
N ASN A 481 11.88 17.32 -36.19
CA ASN A 481 11.36 18.70 -36.13
C ASN A 481 10.61 18.98 -34.81
N LEU A 482 9.93 17.97 -34.25
CA LEU A 482 9.24 18.08 -32.96
C LEU A 482 10.24 18.17 -31.80
N LEU A 483 11.34 17.40 -31.89
CA LEU A 483 12.45 17.50 -30.92
C LEU A 483 13.08 18.90 -30.95
N GLN A 484 13.25 19.49 -32.13
CA GLN A 484 13.75 20.84 -32.29
C GLN A 484 12.86 21.90 -31.65
N GLY A 485 11.55 21.85 -31.93
CA GLY A 485 10.59 22.75 -31.29
C GLY A 485 10.59 22.62 -29.77
N PHE A 486 10.69 21.40 -29.25
CA PHE A 486 10.79 21.14 -27.82
C PHE A 486 12.09 21.71 -27.20
N CYS A 487 13.26 21.46 -27.81
CA CYS A 487 14.53 22.00 -27.32
C CYS A 487 14.54 23.54 -27.30
N GLN A 488 13.98 24.18 -28.32
CA GLN A 488 13.86 25.64 -28.36
C GLN A 488 12.95 26.18 -27.25
N ALA A 489 11.79 25.54 -27.02
CA ALA A 489 10.89 25.91 -25.93
C ALA A 489 11.55 25.71 -24.55
N LEU A 490 12.31 24.62 -24.39
CA LEU A 490 13.04 24.33 -23.16
C LEU A 490 14.15 25.36 -22.91
N TYR A 491 14.95 25.67 -23.93
CA TYR A 491 16.01 26.68 -23.88
C TYR A 491 15.47 28.07 -23.52
N ALA A 492 14.40 28.51 -24.19
CA ALA A 492 13.76 29.79 -23.92
C ALA A 492 13.29 29.87 -22.47
N LYS A 493 12.71 28.78 -21.95
CA LYS A 493 12.25 28.72 -20.57
C LYS A 493 13.39 28.68 -19.55
N ALA A 494 14.46 27.92 -19.83
CA ALA A 494 15.65 27.88 -19.00
C ALA A 494 16.27 29.28 -18.85
N THR A 495 16.45 29.97 -19.98
CA THR A 495 17.00 31.33 -20.04
C THR A 495 16.10 32.31 -19.27
N GLN A 496 14.77 32.21 -19.44
CA GLN A 496 13.82 33.03 -18.67
C GLN A 496 13.97 32.83 -17.16
N MET A 497 14.27 31.61 -16.71
CA MET A 497 14.45 31.28 -15.30
C MET A 497 15.87 31.57 -14.78
N GLY A 498 16.74 32.15 -15.62
CA GLY A 498 18.12 32.49 -15.27
C GLY A 498 19.11 31.30 -15.34
N MET A 499 18.70 30.17 -15.92
CA MET A 499 19.55 28.98 -16.07
C MET A 499 20.30 29.03 -17.41
N ASP A 500 21.62 28.90 -17.35
CA ASP A 500 22.43 28.67 -18.55
C ASP A 500 22.26 27.22 -19.02
N PHE A 501 21.76 27.05 -20.23
CA PHE A 501 21.36 25.77 -20.80
C PHE A 501 21.65 25.76 -22.31
N PRO A 502 22.20 24.68 -22.90
CA PRO A 502 22.54 24.69 -24.31
C PRO A 502 21.29 24.68 -25.20
N LYS A 503 21.35 25.36 -26.35
CA LYS A 503 20.20 25.45 -27.29
C LYS A 503 19.86 24.10 -27.95
N TRP A 504 20.85 23.22 -28.08
CA TRP A 504 20.76 21.93 -28.74
C TRP A 504 21.64 20.92 -28.00
N PRO A 505 21.25 19.64 -27.88
CA PRO A 505 22.10 18.62 -27.29
C PRO A 505 23.36 18.38 -28.12
N ASP A 506 24.44 17.97 -27.47
CA ASP A 506 25.69 17.60 -28.15
C ASP A 506 25.47 16.37 -29.03
N LEU A 507 24.71 15.41 -28.51
CA LEU A 507 24.40 14.14 -29.17
C LEU A 507 22.89 13.89 -29.18
N VAL A 508 22.37 13.47 -30.33
CA VAL A 508 21.00 12.93 -30.45
C VAL A 508 21.10 11.51 -30.98
N LYS A 509 20.70 10.55 -30.15
CA LYS A 509 20.70 9.13 -30.50
C LYS A 509 19.27 8.63 -30.58
N TYR A 510 18.97 7.82 -31.60
CA TYR A 510 17.64 7.24 -31.80
C TYR A 510 17.64 5.76 -31.45
N GLY A 511 16.59 5.33 -30.74
CA GLY A 511 16.36 3.93 -30.41
C GLY A 511 14.91 3.54 -30.69
N ARG A 512 14.63 2.23 -30.68
CA ARG A 512 13.29 1.68 -30.88
C ARG A 512 12.72 1.08 -29.60
N GLY A 513 13.57 0.51 -28.75
CA GLY A 513 13.13 -0.26 -27.59
C GLY A 513 14.10 -0.30 -26.43
N ARG A 514 13.80 -1.22 -25.51
CA ARG A 514 14.54 -1.43 -24.27
C ARG A 514 16.01 -1.78 -24.51
N ASP A 515 16.27 -2.70 -25.43
CA ASP A 515 17.61 -3.24 -25.67
C ASP A 515 18.57 -2.15 -26.18
N ASP A 516 18.04 -1.18 -26.95
CA ASP A 516 18.80 -0.04 -27.44
C ASP A 516 19.23 0.89 -26.31
N VAL A 517 18.42 1.06 -25.26
CA VAL A 517 18.71 2.02 -24.17
C VAL A 517 20.09 1.79 -23.58
N VAL A 518 20.41 0.54 -23.24
CA VAL A 518 21.70 0.18 -22.64
C VAL A 518 22.85 0.49 -23.60
N MET A 519 22.69 0.17 -24.88
CA MET A 519 23.68 0.46 -25.92
C MET A 519 23.89 1.98 -26.07
N LEU A 520 22.81 2.75 -26.18
CA LEU A 520 22.86 4.20 -26.42
C LEU A 520 23.47 4.96 -25.25
N PHE A 521 23.20 4.56 -24.00
CA PHE A 521 23.87 5.13 -22.84
C PHE A 521 25.37 4.83 -22.83
N ASN A 522 25.79 3.62 -23.24
CA ASN A 522 27.19 3.28 -23.39
C ASN A 522 27.87 4.10 -24.50
N GLU A 523 27.22 4.28 -25.64
CA GLU A 523 27.73 5.12 -26.73
C GLU A 523 27.94 6.57 -26.27
N ILE A 524 26.91 7.17 -25.67
CA ILE A 524 27.00 8.54 -25.13
C ILE A 524 28.15 8.63 -24.12
N ALA A 525 28.20 7.72 -23.15
CA ALA A 525 29.26 7.72 -22.15
C ALA A 525 30.66 7.55 -22.75
N ASN A 526 30.81 6.76 -23.82
CA ASN A 526 32.07 6.57 -24.52
C ASN A 526 32.47 7.79 -25.34
N GLU A 527 31.53 8.44 -26.01
CA GLU A 527 31.79 9.67 -26.77
C GLU A 527 32.29 10.78 -25.85
N TYR A 528 31.63 11.02 -24.72
CA TYR A 528 32.09 11.99 -23.72
C TYR A 528 33.47 11.66 -23.13
N LYS A 529 33.76 10.37 -22.91
CA LYS A 529 35.11 9.94 -22.50
C LYS A 529 36.16 10.21 -23.57
N GLN A 530 35.84 10.02 -24.84
CA GLN A 530 36.77 10.25 -25.95
C GLN A 530 37.04 11.74 -26.17
N THR A 531 36.01 12.58 -26.05
CA THR A 531 36.14 14.04 -26.20
C THR A 531 36.68 14.73 -24.95
N SER A 532 36.93 13.99 -23.86
CA SER A 532 37.34 14.53 -22.56
C SER A 532 36.39 15.60 -22.02
N THR A 533 35.09 15.46 -22.32
CA THR A 533 34.01 16.33 -21.82
C THR A 533 33.10 15.54 -20.87
N SER A 534 32.37 16.24 -20.00
CA SER A 534 31.37 15.62 -19.12
C SER A 534 29.96 15.85 -19.66
N CYS A 535 29.11 14.82 -19.58
CA CYS A 535 27.68 14.97 -19.82
C CYS A 535 26.98 15.31 -18.51
N ASP A 536 26.38 16.49 -18.43
CA ASP A 536 25.67 16.91 -17.21
C ASP A 536 24.27 16.28 -17.13
N LEU A 537 23.66 15.98 -18.28
CA LEU A 537 22.28 15.50 -18.37
C LEU A 537 22.01 14.70 -19.65
N VAL A 538 21.23 13.62 -19.53
CA VAL A 538 20.62 12.92 -20.67
C VAL A 538 19.11 13.05 -20.63
N ILE A 539 18.53 13.72 -21.63
CA ILE A 539 17.06 13.78 -21.81
C ILE A 539 16.61 12.55 -22.62
N VAL A 540 15.72 11.74 -22.06
CA VAL A 540 15.21 10.53 -22.73
C VAL A 540 13.75 10.73 -23.13
N VAL A 541 13.48 10.76 -24.43
CA VAL A 541 12.12 10.87 -24.99
C VAL A 541 11.52 9.48 -25.14
N LEU A 542 10.44 9.22 -24.40
CA LEU A 542 9.72 7.95 -24.38
C LEU A 542 8.45 8.03 -25.25
N PRO A 543 8.14 7.00 -26.07
CA PRO A 543 6.98 7.03 -26.96
C PRO A 543 5.65 6.94 -26.20
N GLY A 544 5.67 6.33 -25.01
CA GLY A 544 4.51 6.16 -24.15
C GLY A 544 4.91 5.75 -22.73
N LYS A 545 3.92 5.50 -21.87
CA LYS A 545 4.16 4.94 -20.53
C LYS A 545 4.54 3.47 -20.67
N ASN A 546 5.81 3.16 -20.47
CA ASN A 546 6.31 1.79 -20.39
C ASN A 546 7.26 1.67 -19.21
N SER A 547 6.85 0.90 -18.20
CA SER A 547 7.61 0.73 -16.95
C SER A 547 8.96 0.06 -17.20
N ASP A 548 9.02 -0.91 -18.11
CA ASP A 548 10.23 -1.69 -18.35
C ASP A 548 11.32 -0.83 -19.00
N ILE A 549 10.94 0.01 -19.97
CA ILE A 549 11.85 0.95 -20.62
C ILE A 549 12.31 2.00 -19.60
N TYR A 550 11.38 2.57 -18.82
CA TYR A 550 11.71 3.57 -17.80
C TYR A 550 12.68 3.03 -16.75
N MET A 551 12.45 1.82 -16.26
CA MET A 551 13.34 1.16 -15.30
C MET A 551 14.72 0.90 -15.91
N THR A 552 14.79 0.46 -17.17
CA THR A 552 16.07 0.25 -17.88
C THR A 552 16.85 1.55 -18.03
N VAL A 553 16.17 2.65 -18.38
CA VAL A 553 16.78 3.99 -18.43
C VAL A 553 17.38 4.36 -17.08
N LYS A 554 16.64 4.18 -15.99
CA LYS A 554 17.08 4.53 -14.64
C LYS A 554 18.20 3.63 -14.12
N GLU A 555 18.17 2.35 -14.43
CA GLU A 555 19.26 1.43 -14.12
C GLU A 555 20.54 1.82 -14.87
N SER A 556 20.45 2.06 -16.18
CA SER A 556 21.60 2.50 -16.99
C SER A 556 22.15 3.85 -16.54
N SER A 557 21.28 4.83 -16.30
CA SER A 557 21.72 6.17 -15.91
C SER A 557 22.27 6.20 -14.48
N ASP A 558 21.53 5.67 -13.51
CA ASP A 558 21.79 5.91 -12.08
C ASP A 558 22.75 4.88 -11.49
N MET A 559 22.68 3.60 -11.92
CA MET A 559 23.48 2.52 -11.35
C MET A 559 24.74 2.20 -12.16
N ILE A 560 24.67 2.28 -13.49
CA ILE A 560 25.78 1.88 -14.37
C ILE A 560 26.69 3.07 -14.68
N HIS A 561 26.13 4.15 -15.24
CA HIS A 561 26.92 5.27 -15.73
C HIS A 561 27.08 6.42 -14.73
N GLY A 562 26.15 6.55 -13.79
CA GLY A 562 26.10 7.68 -12.86
C GLY A 562 25.85 9.03 -13.55
N ILE A 563 25.18 9.02 -14.71
CA ILE A 563 24.82 10.22 -15.48
C ILE A 563 23.37 10.59 -15.16
N MET A 564 23.11 11.88 -14.96
CA MET A 564 21.75 12.36 -14.69
C MET A 564 20.83 12.09 -15.89
N SER A 565 19.61 11.60 -15.63
CA SER A 565 18.62 11.36 -16.68
C SER A 565 17.26 12.00 -16.40
N GLN A 566 16.68 12.61 -17.43
CA GLN A 566 15.32 13.17 -17.38
C GLN A 566 14.45 12.56 -18.48
N CYS A 567 13.47 11.74 -18.09
CA CYS A 567 12.53 11.13 -19.03
C CYS A 567 11.38 12.10 -19.37
N VAL A 568 11.00 12.19 -20.65
CA VAL A 568 9.88 13.00 -21.15
C VAL A 568 9.03 12.16 -22.08
N LEU A 569 7.70 12.22 -21.94
CA LEU A 569 6.79 11.51 -22.86
C LEU A 569 6.66 12.27 -24.19
N MET A 570 6.58 11.55 -25.29
CA MET A 570 6.47 12.15 -26.64
C MET A 570 5.28 13.10 -26.79
N LYS A 571 4.13 12.80 -26.14
CA LYS A 571 2.98 13.72 -26.12
C LYS A 571 3.31 15.12 -25.55
N ASN A 572 4.27 15.21 -24.64
CA ASN A 572 4.73 16.46 -24.02
C ASN A 572 5.78 17.17 -24.88
N VAL A 573 6.49 16.44 -25.74
CA VAL A 573 7.39 16.98 -26.77
C VAL A 573 6.58 17.55 -27.93
N GLN A 574 5.52 16.86 -28.34
CA GLN A 574 4.60 17.31 -29.40
C GLN A 574 3.87 18.61 -29.06
N ARG A 575 3.55 18.81 -27.78
CA ARG A 575 2.84 20.00 -27.27
C ARG A 575 3.55 20.52 -26.02
N PRO A 576 4.68 21.22 -26.18
CA PRO A 576 5.44 21.75 -25.05
C PRO A 576 4.68 22.90 -24.41
N SER A 577 4.09 22.66 -23.24
CA SER A 577 3.47 23.73 -22.46
C SER A 577 4.51 24.45 -21.61
N PRO A 578 4.37 25.77 -21.35
CA PRO A 578 5.27 26.50 -20.46
C PRO A 578 5.41 25.84 -19.09
N ALA A 579 4.31 25.31 -18.52
CA ALA A 579 4.32 24.58 -17.25
C ALA A 579 5.10 23.26 -17.33
N THR A 580 5.01 22.54 -18.44
CA THR A 580 5.81 21.31 -18.66
C THR A 580 7.28 21.65 -18.74
N CYS A 581 7.66 22.70 -19.48
CA CYS A 581 9.05 23.16 -19.56
C CYS A 581 9.55 23.64 -18.20
N SER A 582 8.79 24.45 -17.46
CA SER A 582 9.11 24.84 -16.08
C SER A 582 9.34 23.60 -15.21
N ASN A 583 8.43 22.63 -15.25
CA ASN A 583 8.54 21.41 -14.46
C ASN A 583 9.75 20.57 -14.86
N ILE A 584 10.14 20.56 -16.13
CA ILE A 584 11.36 19.88 -16.58
C ILE A 584 12.58 20.62 -16.06
N ILE A 585 12.68 21.95 -16.23
CA ILE A 585 13.80 22.76 -15.72
C ILE A 585 13.92 22.67 -14.20
N LEU A 586 12.78 22.71 -13.51
CA LEU A 586 12.71 22.44 -12.09
C LEU A 586 13.15 21.00 -11.82
N LYS A 587 12.65 19.96 -12.50
CA LYS A 587 13.01 18.55 -12.19
C LYS A 587 14.43 18.15 -12.55
N THR A 588 15.00 18.69 -13.63
CA THR A 588 16.43 18.59 -13.95
C THR A 588 17.30 19.15 -12.82
N ARG A 589 16.66 19.80 -11.83
CA ARG A 589 17.28 20.47 -10.69
C ARG A 589 16.68 20.11 -9.30
N SER A 590 15.43 19.63 -9.20
CA SER A 590 14.61 19.77 -7.99
C SER A 590 14.31 18.47 -7.26
N LEU A 591 14.48 17.29 -7.86
CA LEU A 591 14.20 16.04 -7.15
C LEU A 591 15.15 14.94 -7.63
N GLN A 592 16.09 14.57 -6.74
CA GLN A 592 17.11 13.51 -6.82
C GLN A 592 18.56 13.88 -7.16
N VAL A 593 18.92 15.16 -7.28
CA VAL A 593 20.29 15.62 -7.00
C VAL A 593 20.20 16.98 -6.36
N ASN A 594 20.59 17.06 -5.09
CA ASN A 594 20.60 18.33 -4.40
C ASN A 594 21.92 19.10 -4.61
N MET A 595 23.06 18.49 -4.95
CA MET A 595 24.34 19.22 -4.78
C MET A 595 25.49 18.80 -5.70
N LYS A 596 25.27 18.58 -7.01
CA LYS A 596 26.41 18.34 -7.93
C LYS A 596 26.69 19.48 -8.91
N LEU A 597 25.67 20.27 -9.27
CA LEU A 597 25.86 21.54 -10.01
C LEU A 597 25.64 22.79 -9.14
N GLY A 598 25.27 22.64 -7.86
CA GLY A 598 25.33 23.71 -6.84
C GLY A 598 24.20 24.76 -6.79
N GLY A 599 23.06 24.55 -7.48
CA GLY A 599 22.00 25.58 -7.54
C GLY A 599 20.81 25.40 -6.58
N ILE A 600 20.11 26.51 -6.29
CA ILE A 600 18.90 26.59 -5.42
C ILE A 600 17.69 27.13 -6.21
N ASN A 601 16.52 26.50 -6.12
CA ASN A 601 15.30 26.95 -6.81
C ASN A 601 14.69 28.19 -6.17
N SER A 602 14.39 28.07 -4.89
CA SER A 602 13.77 29.10 -4.06
C SER A 602 14.16 28.87 -2.60
N ARG A 603 13.95 29.89 -1.77
CA ARG A 603 14.13 29.82 -0.33
C ARG A 603 12.84 30.18 0.38
N ILE A 604 12.69 29.67 1.61
CA ILE A 604 11.67 30.15 2.53
C ILE A 604 12.23 31.41 3.19
N VAL A 605 11.45 32.49 3.23
CA VAL A 605 11.79 33.66 4.05
C VAL A 605 11.73 33.23 5.51
N ALA A 606 12.86 33.32 6.20
CA ALA A 606 12.99 32.87 7.57
C ALA A 606 12.21 33.78 8.52
N ASP A 607 11.42 33.18 9.41
CA ASP A 607 10.79 33.86 10.52
C ASP A 607 11.62 33.67 11.81
N ASN A 608 11.21 34.31 12.91
CA ASN A 608 11.94 34.24 14.17
C ASN A 608 12.09 32.80 14.69
N ILE A 609 11.14 31.90 14.37
CA ILE A 609 11.18 30.50 14.79
C ILE A 609 12.22 29.74 13.98
N THR A 610 12.19 29.90 12.66
CA THR A 610 13.16 29.31 11.73
C THR A 610 14.56 29.77 12.05
N HIS A 611 14.76 31.07 12.33
CA HIS A 611 16.03 31.58 12.82
C HIS A 611 16.48 30.85 14.08
N LYS A 612 15.66 30.90 15.14
CA LYS A 612 16.02 30.36 16.45
C LYS A 612 16.33 28.85 16.46
N TYR A 613 15.59 28.05 15.71
CA TYR A 613 15.63 26.59 15.82
C TYR A 613 16.25 25.87 14.63
N ILE A 614 16.44 26.53 13.49
CA ILE A 614 16.95 25.89 12.26
C ILE A 614 18.25 26.57 11.79
N ILE A 615 18.28 27.90 11.73
CA ILE A 615 19.40 28.66 11.13
C ILE A 615 20.48 28.99 12.16
N ASP A 616 20.10 29.56 13.31
CA ASP A 616 21.03 30.03 14.33
C ASP A 616 21.73 28.89 15.09
N GLN A 617 21.28 27.65 14.87
CA GLN A 617 21.81 26.43 15.48
C GLN A 617 22.05 25.39 14.40
N PRO A 618 23.21 24.71 14.36
CA PRO A 618 23.47 23.62 13.41
C PRO A 618 22.43 22.50 13.51
N THR A 619 21.43 22.55 12.64
CA THR A 619 20.26 21.67 12.70
C THR A 619 20.19 20.78 11.47
N LEU A 620 19.93 19.48 11.68
CA LEU A 620 19.71 18.50 10.62
C LEU A 620 18.24 18.09 10.60
N VAL A 621 17.57 18.32 9.47
CA VAL A 621 16.21 17.83 9.25
C VAL A 621 16.26 16.49 8.53
N VAL A 622 15.60 15.47 9.07
CA VAL A 622 15.62 14.10 8.55
C VAL A 622 14.23 13.64 8.16
N GLY A 623 14.08 13.15 6.92
CA GLY A 623 12.89 12.44 6.45
C GLY A 623 13.18 10.95 6.29
N ILE A 624 12.31 10.09 6.82
CA ILE A 624 12.43 8.62 6.75
C ILE A 624 11.14 8.06 6.17
N ASP A 625 11.26 7.20 5.15
CA ASP A 625 10.15 6.48 4.54
C ASP A 625 10.47 5.01 4.33
N VAL A 626 9.45 4.15 4.40
CA VAL A 626 9.57 2.71 4.13
C VAL A 626 8.45 2.29 3.20
N THR A 627 8.84 1.77 2.03
CA THR A 627 7.90 1.20 1.06
C THR A 627 7.90 -0.33 1.17
N HIS A 628 6.74 -0.91 1.45
CA HIS A 628 6.53 -2.36 1.50
C HIS A 628 6.10 -2.94 0.14
N PRO A 629 6.49 -4.18 -0.18
CA PRO A 629 6.00 -4.88 -1.36
C PRO A 629 4.49 -5.13 -1.25
N THR A 630 3.80 -5.20 -2.40
CA THR A 630 2.43 -5.71 -2.46
C THR A 630 2.38 -7.20 -2.08
N GLN A 631 1.21 -7.73 -1.72
CA GLN A 631 1.05 -9.16 -1.39
C GLN A 631 1.52 -10.12 -2.50
N ALA A 632 1.45 -9.70 -3.76
CA ALA A 632 1.94 -10.49 -4.89
C ALA A 632 3.48 -10.49 -4.94
N GLU A 633 4.09 -9.33 -4.72
CA GLU A 633 5.54 -9.12 -4.69
C GLU A 633 6.19 -9.77 -3.46
N GLU A 634 5.51 -9.78 -2.32
CA GLU A 634 5.95 -10.49 -1.11
C GLU A 634 6.10 -12.00 -1.36
N ARG A 635 5.18 -12.61 -2.13
CA ARG A 635 5.30 -14.02 -2.55
C ARG A 635 6.49 -14.26 -3.50
N MET A 636 6.96 -13.22 -4.17
CA MET A 636 8.18 -13.24 -4.98
C MET A 636 9.43 -12.90 -4.17
N ASN A 637 9.32 -12.80 -2.83
CA ASN A 637 10.40 -12.39 -1.93
C ASN A 637 11.00 -11.01 -2.24
N ILE A 638 10.19 -10.09 -2.78
CA ILE A 638 10.62 -8.70 -2.96
C ILE A 638 10.75 -8.06 -1.56
N PRO A 639 11.89 -7.42 -1.24
CA PRO A 639 12.13 -6.82 0.06
C PRO A 639 11.40 -5.48 0.23
N SER A 640 11.30 -5.01 1.49
CA SER A 640 10.91 -3.62 1.75
C SER A 640 12.10 -2.69 1.52
N VAL A 641 11.84 -1.47 1.06
CA VAL A 641 12.87 -0.46 0.78
C VAL A 641 12.72 0.67 1.79
N ALA A 642 13.78 0.96 2.54
CA ALA A 642 13.86 2.10 3.45
C ALA A 642 14.67 3.22 2.80
N ALA A 643 14.15 4.44 2.82
CA ALA A 643 14.80 5.64 2.33
C ALA A 643 14.95 6.67 3.46
N VAL A 644 16.17 7.21 3.60
CA VAL A 644 16.48 8.28 4.57
C VAL A 644 17.07 9.45 3.81
N ARG A 645 16.60 10.67 4.11
CA ARG A 645 17.14 11.91 3.54
C ARG A 645 17.45 12.90 4.66
N GLY A 646 18.63 13.52 4.59
CA GLY A 646 19.06 14.57 5.50
C GLY A 646 19.25 15.92 4.80
N VAL A 647 18.85 17.00 5.45
CA VAL A 647 19.07 18.37 4.98
C VAL A 647 19.72 19.18 6.09
N HIS A 648 20.86 19.80 5.80
CA HIS A 648 21.59 20.68 6.72
C HIS A 648 21.87 22.04 6.06
N GLU A 649 22.25 23.04 6.85
CA GLU A 649 22.66 24.35 6.38
C GLU A 649 24.18 24.50 6.62
N SER A 650 24.96 24.78 5.57
CA SER A 650 26.42 24.94 5.66
C SER A 650 26.83 26.42 5.52
N ASP A 651 27.63 26.92 6.46
CA ASP A 651 28.11 28.31 6.60
C ASP A 651 29.09 28.84 5.51
N GLY A 652 29.02 28.32 4.29
CA GLY A 652 30.06 28.56 3.28
C GLY A 652 29.69 29.53 2.17
N LEU A 653 29.38 30.81 2.45
CA LEU A 653 29.57 31.96 1.56
C LEU A 653 29.35 33.27 2.33
N SER A 654 30.45 34.01 2.52
CA SER A 654 30.56 35.26 3.25
C SER A 654 29.58 36.34 2.75
N GLU A 655 29.05 37.10 3.71
CA GLU A 655 28.24 38.33 3.60
C GLU A 655 26.80 38.24 3.06
N THR A 656 26.33 37.09 2.55
CA THR A 656 24.94 36.96 2.05
C THR A 656 24.11 35.80 2.59
N GLY A 657 24.67 34.93 3.44
CA GLY A 657 23.91 34.03 4.33
C GLY A 657 23.14 32.88 3.65
N SER A 658 23.18 31.73 4.33
CA SER A 658 22.47 30.48 4.06
C SER A 658 22.91 29.71 2.80
N VAL A 659 23.38 28.48 2.98
CA VAL A 659 23.38 27.43 1.94
C VAL A 659 22.73 26.21 2.57
N ILE A 660 21.51 25.87 2.17
CA ILE A 660 20.93 24.57 2.52
C ILE A 660 21.66 23.50 1.72
N SER A 661 22.59 22.81 2.37
CA SER A 661 23.29 21.66 1.83
C SER A 661 22.56 20.37 2.20
N SER A 662 21.88 19.78 1.21
CA SER A 662 21.28 18.47 1.42
C SER A 662 22.28 17.37 1.22
N LEU A 663 22.32 16.55 2.24
CA LEU A 663 23.14 15.37 2.36
C LEU A 663 22.46 14.20 1.65
N SER A 664 23.22 13.14 1.40
CA SER A 664 22.83 12.02 0.54
C SER A 664 21.53 11.34 0.96
N SER A 665 20.98 10.59 0.01
CA SER A 665 19.89 9.66 0.27
C SER A 665 20.46 8.25 0.33
N LEU A 666 20.20 7.51 1.39
CA LEU A 666 20.30 6.05 1.30
C LEU A 666 19.05 5.48 0.77
N MET A 667 19.26 4.34 0.12
CA MET A 667 18.31 3.26 0.19
C MET A 667 18.97 2.06 0.87
N SER A 668 18.28 1.47 1.85
CA SER A 668 18.65 0.18 2.44
C SER A 668 17.56 -0.84 2.13
N VAL A 669 17.98 -2.09 1.86
CA VAL A 669 17.10 -3.18 1.44
C VAL A 669 17.09 -4.26 2.52
N GLY A 670 16.00 -4.35 3.27
CA GLY A 670 15.83 -5.34 4.34
C GLY A 670 15.19 -6.63 3.81
N ARG A 671 15.82 -7.79 4.02
CA ARG A 671 15.20 -9.10 3.74
C ARG A 671 14.26 -9.51 4.89
N PRO A 672 13.00 -9.92 4.62
CA PRO A 672 12.13 -10.45 5.67
C PRO A 672 12.62 -11.84 6.13
N ARG A 673 12.99 -11.99 7.41
CA ARG A 673 13.12 -13.30 8.05
C ARG A 673 11.72 -13.80 8.43
N ARG A 674 11.36 -15.03 8.03
CA ARG A 674 10.13 -15.71 8.50
C ARG A 674 10.15 -15.77 10.04
N ARG A 675 9.06 -15.30 10.66
CA ARG A 675 8.73 -15.60 12.08
C ARG A 675 8.79 -17.12 12.27
N ARG A 676 9.77 -17.62 13.02
CA ARG A 676 9.69 -18.97 13.59
C ARG A 676 8.75 -18.87 14.78
N GLU A 677 7.62 -19.58 14.73
CA GLU A 677 6.83 -19.87 15.92
C GLU A 677 7.69 -20.72 16.86
N PHE A 678 7.95 -20.24 18.07
CA PHE A 678 8.48 -21.08 19.14
C PHE A 678 7.33 -21.97 19.62
N GLU A 679 7.43 -23.28 19.39
CA GLU A 679 6.58 -24.26 20.08
C GLU A 679 6.98 -24.30 21.55
N ALA A 680 5.98 -24.17 22.43
CA ALA A 680 6.15 -24.27 23.87
C ALA A 680 6.31 -25.74 24.25
N GLY A 681 7.54 -26.16 24.54
CA GLY A 681 7.84 -27.51 24.99
C GLY A 681 9.34 -27.69 25.23
N ASP A 682 9.84 -27.08 26.31
CA ASP A 682 10.92 -27.58 27.18
C ASP A 682 11.46 -26.42 28.02
N ILE A 683 10.84 -26.21 29.18
CA ILE A 683 11.37 -25.34 30.24
C ILE A 683 12.15 -26.25 31.18
N ASN A 684 13.47 -26.27 31.02
CA ASN A 684 14.37 -26.57 32.13
C ASN A 684 15.13 -25.29 32.50
N ALA A 685 14.89 -24.86 33.73
CA ALA A 685 15.45 -23.65 34.31
C ALA A 685 16.95 -23.81 34.60
N ASN A 686 17.77 -22.90 34.07
CA ASN A 686 18.84 -22.24 34.83
C ASN A 686 19.48 -21.08 34.04
N GLN A 687 19.32 -19.88 34.61
CA GLN A 687 20.19 -18.70 34.60
C GLN A 687 20.62 -18.00 33.29
N SER A 688 20.25 -16.71 33.27
CA SER A 688 21.01 -15.53 32.83
C SER A 688 21.58 -15.49 31.40
N ASN A 689 20.90 -14.74 30.53
CA ASN A 689 21.50 -13.68 29.69
C ASN A 689 20.41 -12.99 28.86
N SER A 690 20.00 -11.80 29.31
CA SER A 690 19.02 -10.93 28.63
C SER A 690 19.61 -10.06 27.51
N ASP A 691 20.85 -10.31 27.08
CA ASP A 691 21.52 -9.53 26.03
C ASP A 691 21.52 -10.18 24.63
N ALA A 692 21.11 -11.45 24.50
CA ALA A 692 21.14 -12.14 23.21
C ALA A 692 19.91 -11.86 22.31
N ALA A 693 18.78 -11.40 22.87
CA ALA A 693 17.54 -11.20 22.12
C ALA A 693 17.48 -9.86 21.35
N LEU A 694 18.36 -8.90 21.66
CA LEU A 694 18.44 -7.59 20.98
C LEU A 694 19.48 -7.55 19.85
N GLN A 695 20.40 -8.52 19.78
CA GLN A 695 21.46 -8.55 18.77
C GLN A 695 21.05 -9.13 17.41
N GLU A 696 19.88 -9.77 17.28
CA GLU A 696 19.45 -10.35 16.00
C GLU A 696 18.65 -9.39 15.08
N CYS A 697 18.35 -8.16 15.51
CA CYS A 697 17.58 -7.20 14.69
C CYS A 697 18.42 -6.37 13.71
N VAL A 698 19.76 -6.41 13.77
CA VAL A 698 20.62 -5.67 12.81
C VAL A 698 21.90 -6.44 12.53
N SER A 699 21.85 -7.41 11.63
CA SER A 699 23.07 -7.99 11.02
C SER A 699 23.33 -7.32 9.67
N VAL A 700 24.04 -6.18 9.69
CA VAL A 700 24.66 -5.60 8.50
C VAL A 700 26.00 -6.32 8.29
N THR A 701 26.18 -6.92 7.13
CA THR A 701 27.37 -7.70 6.76
C THR A 701 28.68 -6.89 6.87
N ASP A 702 29.73 -7.51 7.41
CA ASP A 702 31.07 -6.98 7.76
C ASP A 702 31.94 -6.38 6.61
N LYS A 703 31.36 -5.97 5.48
CA LYS A 703 32.08 -5.22 4.42
C LYS A 703 31.96 -3.69 4.55
N PHE A 704 31.37 -3.19 5.64
CA PHE A 704 31.00 -1.78 5.83
C PHE A 704 31.87 -1.01 6.85
N LYS A 705 33.19 -1.22 6.87
CA LYS A 705 34.07 -0.68 7.95
C LYS A 705 35.15 0.33 7.55
N SER A 706 35.09 1.01 6.41
CA SER A 706 36.18 1.95 6.07
C SER A 706 35.87 3.26 5.36
N ARG A 707 34.62 3.72 5.27
CA ARG A 707 34.32 5.08 4.80
C ARG A 707 33.13 5.67 5.55
N MET A 708 33.39 6.64 6.43
CA MET A 708 32.41 7.66 6.78
C MET A 708 32.15 8.46 5.51
N TYR A 709 31.01 8.22 4.89
CA TYR A 709 30.27 9.25 4.18
C TYR A 709 28.81 8.97 4.45
N PHE A 710 28.05 10.07 4.48
CA PHE A 710 26.61 10.09 4.52
C PHE A 710 26.02 8.79 4.02
N ILE A 711 25.34 8.15 4.94
CA ILE A 711 24.39 7.13 4.61
C ILE A 711 23.41 8.00 3.74
#